data_AF-A0A831T7E6-F1
#
_entry.id   AF-A0A831T7E6-F1
#
_cell.length_a   1.000
_cell.length_b   1.000
_cell.length_c   1.000
_cell.angle_alpha   90.00
_cell.angle_beta   90.00
_cell.angle_gamma   90.00
#
_symmetry.space_group_name_H-M   'P 1'
#
loop_
_entity.id
_entity.type
_entity.pdbx_description
1 polymer ?
#
loop_
_entity_poly.entity_id
_entity_poly.type
_entity_poly.pdbx_seq_one_letter_code
_entity_poly.pdbx_strand_id
1 'polypeptide(L)'
;MSQLVQAICPKCKMKLNIPRDWTDSPIRCKGCGQALKARGKAGATEASLPPARAVAAPPATAKAAAAPAPSALAEEDEGQSLMAQLRARRRRRFRINMIVAGVLLAALGIAALVYRQEISSAVTDFRAAIKKEERPSIASAPKEETKPEPTKDTRPPRNLAKPPPTVETSNGNAGGAPVEVKPTPATTTTARNLPGRALLVGIRNYLYVNPLNPGYRPDNSLTRDPLGLHHLKKVLVEGLRFEESQVVELSDVAAEKPHSPLKATVQATIRVFLEDSRPQDRVVLVFAGHAVEIEDQGYLVPLEGDFTKKEDLIPVSWLYEQLEKCKAHRKLLILDVAHLDPEQGLARSGSEKMGQKLEAQLRKVPDGVQVWLSCSGEEHSYEFASSGFIGSVFMHFLQDFARDLSDPKKRREIEKEPGFAEETLPLLYFAPKVNKEVTDYVKNRWNAVQTPKLLGVSAKAPDVAADAPPPPPIKVVEPLGSEPLADAKLIDELVHEIGLNELGSQSLPPFFAKALEPYQTPADQDSSPEKHPLRMVTLEAVKRLQDIEKRFNAEKGIKAEANDAQFKKSIEQKQQQPAKLNQELEEIMEKMEAAAGDREKDTKRWQAHFDYVFTQMLARRIAIMEYNFVLGNKLRKDSPMVMNPQNNGWLIVPQERLQQKDTRDWEKKRQEILDRIIKEHPGTPWEIIARRDKSTYLGLTIQEAKVD
;
A
#
# COMPACT_ATOMS: atom_id res chain seq x y z
N MET A 1 35.61 5.29 -1.64
CA MET A 1 35.58 3.81 -1.80
C MET A 1 36.71 3.41 -2.74
N SER A 2 37.44 2.32 -2.47
CA SER A 2 38.45 1.80 -3.40
C SER A 2 37.76 1.16 -4.62
N GLN A 3 38.37 1.27 -5.80
CA GLN A 3 37.86 0.62 -7.01
C GLN A 3 38.04 -0.90 -6.87
N LEU A 4 37.03 -1.68 -7.28
CA LEU A 4 37.07 -3.14 -7.27
C LEU A 4 37.32 -3.69 -8.67
N VAL A 5 38.22 -4.66 -8.76
CA VAL A 5 38.48 -5.48 -9.96
C VAL A 5 37.81 -6.84 -9.75
N GLN A 6 36.98 -7.25 -10.71
CA GLN A 6 36.39 -8.60 -10.69
C GLN A 6 37.33 -9.62 -11.34
N ALA A 7 37.50 -10.76 -10.68
CA ALA A 7 38.25 -11.91 -11.19
C ALA A 7 37.47 -13.20 -10.94
N ILE A 8 37.92 -14.31 -11.55
CA ILE A 8 37.34 -15.64 -11.37
C ILE A 8 38.44 -16.58 -10.88
N CYS A 9 38.16 -17.37 -9.83
CA CYS A 9 39.10 -18.39 -9.37
C CYS A 9 39.26 -19.48 -10.45
N PRO A 10 40.49 -19.77 -10.94
CA PRO A 10 40.68 -20.77 -11.99
C PRO A 10 40.27 -22.18 -11.55
N LYS A 11 40.39 -22.49 -10.24
CA LYS A 11 40.11 -23.79 -9.63
C LYS A 11 38.62 -24.05 -9.40
N CYS A 12 37.93 -23.19 -8.65
CA CYS A 12 36.51 -23.40 -8.28
C CYS A 12 35.51 -22.48 -9.01
N LYS A 13 35.95 -21.68 -9.98
CA LYS A 13 35.13 -20.73 -10.79
C LYS A 13 34.34 -19.67 -10.00
N MET A 14 34.51 -19.59 -8.68
CA MET A 14 33.91 -18.55 -7.84
C MET A 14 34.43 -17.16 -8.23
N LYS A 15 33.51 -16.19 -8.35
CA LYS A 15 33.86 -14.77 -8.56
C LYS A 15 34.60 -14.20 -7.34
N LEU A 16 35.55 -13.31 -7.59
CA LEU A 16 36.38 -12.64 -6.59
C LEU A 16 36.35 -11.14 -6.84
N ASN A 17 35.92 -10.36 -5.85
CA ASN A 17 36.03 -8.90 -5.87
C ASN A 17 37.34 -8.52 -5.16
N ILE A 18 38.29 -7.95 -5.90
CA ILE A 18 39.64 -7.65 -5.45
C ILE A 18 39.82 -6.12 -5.43
N PRO A 19 40.21 -5.48 -4.31
CA PRO A 19 40.59 -4.06 -4.31
C PRO A 19 41.69 -3.79 -5.34
N ARG A 20 41.60 -2.69 -6.10
CA ARG A 20 42.56 -2.36 -7.17
C ARG A 20 43.99 -2.19 -6.65
N ASP A 21 44.13 -1.82 -5.39
CA ASP A 21 45.38 -1.75 -4.62
C ASP A 21 45.98 -3.11 -4.25
N TRP A 22 45.22 -4.21 -4.35
CA TRP A 22 45.65 -5.57 -3.99
C TRP A 22 46.01 -6.44 -5.21
N THR A 23 45.99 -5.92 -6.45
CA THR A 23 46.20 -6.74 -7.65
C THR A 23 47.54 -7.49 -7.66
N ASP A 24 48.57 -6.89 -7.05
CA ASP A 24 49.91 -7.46 -6.98
C ASP A 24 50.20 -8.27 -5.71
N SER A 25 49.23 -8.38 -4.80
CA SER A 25 49.33 -9.18 -3.59
C SER A 25 48.90 -10.64 -3.82
N PRO A 26 49.43 -11.61 -3.05
CA PRO A 26 48.91 -12.98 -3.04
C PRO A 26 47.61 -13.06 -2.23
N ILE A 27 46.52 -13.46 -2.88
CA ILE A 27 45.16 -13.52 -2.33
C ILE A 27 44.70 -14.99 -2.29
N ARG A 28 44.11 -15.44 -1.17
CA ARG A 28 43.47 -16.77 -1.08
C ARG A 28 42.01 -16.72 -1.51
N CYS A 29 41.59 -17.64 -2.36
CA CYS A 29 40.19 -17.80 -2.75
C CYS A 29 39.35 -18.33 -1.58
N LYS A 30 38.34 -17.56 -1.13
CA LYS A 30 37.46 -17.95 -0.02
C LYS A 30 36.72 -19.28 -0.23
N GLY A 31 36.47 -19.69 -1.48
CA GLY A 31 35.74 -20.92 -1.80
C GLY A 31 36.58 -22.19 -1.94
N CYS A 32 37.92 -22.12 -2.03
CA CYS A 32 38.76 -23.32 -2.19
C CYS A 32 40.19 -23.20 -1.61
N GLY A 33 40.49 -22.16 -0.83
CA GLY A 33 41.78 -21.92 -0.18
C GLY A 33 42.95 -21.54 -1.11
N GLN A 34 42.81 -21.78 -2.42
CA GLN A 34 43.86 -21.59 -3.42
C GLN A 34 44.44 -20.17 -3.39
N ALA A 35 45.76 -20.05 -3.23
CA ALA A 35 46.48 -18.81 -3.40
C ALA A 35 46.57 -18.44 -4.89
N LEU A 36 46.33 -17.16 -5.19
CA LEU A 36 46.31 -16.57 -6.52
C LEU A 36 46.98 -15.19 -6.44
N LYS A 37 47.67 -14.77 -7.50
CA LYS A 37 48.08 -13.37 -7.69
C LYS A 37 47.45 -12.88 -8.99
N ALA A 38 46.82 -11.70 -8.96
CA ALA A 38 46.29 -11.11 -10.19
C ALA A 38 47.43 -10.49 -11.02
N ARG A 39 47.15 -10.19 -12.28
CA ARG A 39 47.95 -9.32 -13.13
C ARG A 39 47.00 -8.41 -13.87
N GLY A 40 47.20 -7.09 -13.79
CA GLY A 40 46.50 -6.15 -14.64
C GLY A 40 46.87 -6.40 -16.11
N LYS A 41 45.88 -6.42 -17.01
CA LYS A 41 46.15 -6.34 -18.45
C LYS A 41 46.65 -4.93 -18.76
N ALA A 42 47.83 -4.82 -19.38
CA ALA A 42 48.31 -3.58 -19.95
C ALA A 42 47.73 -3.37 -21.35
N GLY A 43 47.45 -2.12 -21.72
CA GLY A 43 47.28 -1.70 -23.12
C GLY A 43 45.85 -1.75 -23.69
N ALA A 44 45.11 -0.66 -23.50
CA ALA A 44 44.27 -0.05 -24.53
C ALA A 44 44.34 1.47 -24.31
N THR A 45 44.57 2.25 -25.37
CA THR A 45 44.99 3.66 -25.26
C THR A 45 43.81 4.63 -25.20
N GLU A 46 43.81 5.49 -24.19
CA GLU A 46 42.97 6.70 -24.12
C GLU A 46 43.77 7.88 -24.68
N ALA A 47 43.15 8.72 -25.52
CA ALA A 47 43.85 9.78 -26.26
C ALA A 47 44.04 11.05 -25.39
N SER A 48 45.20 11.70 -25.53
CA SER A 48 45.62 12.83 -24.69
C SER A 48 45.49 14.19 -25.37
N LEU A 49 45.20 15.23 -24.59
CA LEU A 49 45.45 16.66 -24.87
C LEU A 49 45.71 17.40 -23.51
N PRO A 50 46.18 18.67 -23.48
CA PRO A 50 47.37 19.04 -22.71
C PRO A 50 47.14 19.63 -21.30
N PRO A 51 48.19 19.73 -20.46
CA PRO A 51 48.07 20.05 -19.03
C PRO A 51 48.08 21.56 -18.69
N ALA A 52 47.47 21.91 -17.56
CA ALA A 52 47.59 23.22 -16.92
C ALA A 52 48.22 23.11 -15.50
N ARG A 53 49.12 24.06 -15.21
CA ARG A 53 50.01 24.20 -14.04
C ARG A 53 49.50 23.74 -12.66
N ALA A 54 50.44 23.21 -11.87
CA ALA A 54 50.31 23.04 -10.42
C ALA A 54 50.69 24.30 -9.61
N VAL A 55 50.15 24.41 -8.39
CA VAL A 55 50.61 25.28 -7.29
C VAL A 55 50.59 24.45 -6.00
N ALA A 56 51.44 24.75 -5.02
CA ALA A 56 51.81 23.85 -3.92
C ALA A 56 51.00 24.00 -2.62
N ALA A 57 51.02 22.96 -1.78
CA ALA A 57 50.76 23.02 -0.33
C ALA A 57 52.05 23.41 0.43
N PRO A 58 51.99 23.93 1.68
CA PRO A 58 51.93 23.06 2.88
C PRO A 58 51.22 23.78 4.08
N PRO A 59 51.44 23.42 5.38
CA PRO A 59 51.80 22.15 6.04
C PRO A 59 50.70 21.66 7.03
N ALA A 60 50.98 20.68 7.89
CA ALA A 60 50.07 20.15 8.90
C ALA A 60 50.71 19.88 10.28
N THR A 61 49.90 19.91 11.34
CA THR A 61 50.15 19.42 12.72
C THR A 61 48.79 19.09 13.38
N ALA A 62 48.66 18.33 14.49
CA ALA A 62 49.36 17.13 14.98
C ALA A 62 48.57 16.55 16.19
N LYS A 63 48.53 15.21 16.34
CA LYS A 63 48.46 14.34 17.57
C LYS A 63 47.87 14.84 18.92
N ALA A 64 47.34 13.99 19.82
CA ALA A 64 46.89 12.57 19.85
C ALA A 64 46.37 12.18 21.27
N ALA A 65 45.68 11.02 21.40
CA ALA A 65 45.55 10.17 22.62
C ALA A 65 44.83 10.77 23.87
N ALA A 66 44.28 10.01 24.84
CA ALA A 66 43.78 8.61 24.91
C ALA A 66 42.81 8.48 26.14
N ALA A 67 42.10 7.35 26.28
CA ALA A 67 41.15 7.09 27.39
C ALA A 67 41.84 6.50 28.65
N PRO A 68 41.19 6.55 29.85
CA PRO A 68 40.30 5.45 30.26
C PRO A 68 39.03 5.87 31.05
N ALA A 69 38.18 4.90 31.43
CA ALA A 69 36.99 5.09 32.27
C ALA A 69 37.20 4.57 33.72
N PRO A 70 36.36 4.94 34.70
CA PRO A 70 35.28 4.00 35.09
C PRO A 70 33.95 4.61 35.61
N SER A 71 32.86 3.90 35.30
CA SER A 71 31.60 3.67 36.07
C SER A 71 30.83 4.79 36.83
N ALA A 72 29.52 4.82 36.53
CA ALA A 72 28.36 5.06 37.43
C ALA A 72 27.62 6.43 37.44
N LEU A 73 26.31 6.33 37.10
CA LEU A 73 25.17 7.22 37.38
C LEU A 73 24.94 8.51 36.54
N ALA A 74 23.64 8.82 36.38
CA ALA A 74 22.97 10.00 35.82
C ALA A 74 22.74 10.12 34.28
N GLU A 75 21.48 10.46 33.95
CA GLU A 75 20.79 10.66 32.66
C GLU A 75 21.36 11.87 31.86
N GLU A 76 21.55 11.83 30.52
CA GLU A 76 20.59 11.87 29.38
C GLU A 76 19.81 13.20 29.17
N ASP A 77 20.10 13.92 28.07
CA ASP A 77 19.20 14.12 26.90
C ASP A 77 19.92 14.91 25.76
N GLU A 78 19.59 14.58 24.50
CA GLU A 78 19.18 15.48 23.40
C GLU A 78 19.32 14.78 22.03
N GLY A 79 18.30 14.89 21.17
CA GLY A 79 18.38 14.39 19.78
C GLY A 79 17.08 14.11 19.00
N GLN A 80 15.91 14.60 19.43
CA GLN A 80 14.62 14.24 18.80
C GLN A 80 13.96 15.35 17.96
N SER A 81 13.36 14.96 16.83
CA SER A 81 12.85 15.87 15.79
C SER A 81 11.56 16.63 16.18
N LEU A 82 11.25 17.70 15.43
CA LEU A 82 10.15 18.62 15.71
C LEU A 82 8.78 17.94 15.90
N MET A 83 8.49 16.83 15.20
CA MET A 83 7.23 16.09 15.37
C MET A 83 7.20 15.25 16.65
N ALA A 84 8.35 14.73 17.11
CA ALA A 84 8.46 14.17 18.46
C ALA A 84 8.26 15.28 19.50
N GLN A 85 8.88 16.45 19.31
CA GLN A 85 8.69 17.62 20.17
C GLN A 85 7.24 18.12 20.21
N LEU A 86 6.48 18.06 19.10
CA LEU A 86 5.06 18.43 19.06
C LEU A 86 4.16 17.40 19.77
N ARG A 87 4.43 16.09 19.60
CA ARG A 87 3.75 15.01 20.36
C ARG A 87 4.07 15.11 21.85
N ALA A 88 5.32 15.40 22.20
CA ALA A 88 5.77 15.68 23.56
C ALA A 88 5.09 16.94 24.12
N ARG A 89 4.99 18.04 23.36
CA ARG A 89 4.24 19.26 23.76
C ARG A 89 2.76 18.98 24.01
N ARG A 90 2.10 18.11 23.23
CA ARG A 90 0.69 17.70 23.48
C ARG A 90 0.55 16.88 24.77
N ARG A 91 1.40 15.87 24.98
CA ARG A 91 1.44 15.08 26.23
C ARG A 91 1.85 15.91 27.44
N ARG A 92 2.79 16.85 27.29
CA ARG A 92 3.25 17.79 28.32
C ARG A 92 2.16 18.79 28.67
N ARG A 93 1.37 19.30 27.70
CA ARG A 93 0.16 20.11 28.00
C ARG A 93 -0.89 19.31 28.77
N PHE A 94 -1.14 18.04 28.41
CA PHE A 94 -2.06 17.20 29.19
C PHE A 94 -1.57 16.95 30.62
N ARG A 95 -0.29 16.59 30.80
CA ARG A 95 0.34 16.44 32.13
C ARG A 95 0.35 17.76 32.91
N ILE A 96 0.67 18.89 32.28
CA ILE A 96 0.61 20.22 32.90
C ILE A 96 -0.81 20.55 33.34
N ASN A 97 -1.84 20.31 32.52
CA ASN A 97 -3.22 20.57 32.92
C ASN A 97 -3.65 19.69 34.12
N MET A 98 -3.23 18.41 34.16
CA MET A 98 -3.45 17.54 35.33
C MET A 98 -2.69 17.99 36.57
N ILE A 99 -1.43 18.43 36.42
CA ILE A 99 -0.62 18.97 37.53
C ILE A 99 -1.18 20.31 38.01
N VAL A 100 -1.63 21.19 37.12
CA VAL A 100 -2.28 22.46 37.46
C VAL A 100 -3.61 22.21 38.16
N ALA A 101 -4.42 21.23 37.73
CA ALA A 101 -5.63 20.84 38.45
C ALA A 101 -5.30 20.29 39.86
N GLY A 102 -4.29 19.42 39.97
CA GLY A 102 -3.84 18.88 41.26
C GLY A 102 -3.25 19.95 42.19
N VAL A 103 -2.47 20.89 41.65
CA VAL A 103 -1.91 22.04 42.38
C VAL A 103 -2.99 23.05 42.75
N LEU A 104 -4.02 23.27 41.93
CA LEU A 104 -5.18 24.08 42.29
C LEU A 104 -5.97 23.43 43.44
N LEU A 105 -6.21 22.12 43.40
CA LEU A 105 -6.89 21.40 44.49
C LEU A 105 -6.05 21.39 45.78
N ALA A 106 -4.74 21.19 45.67
CA ALA A 106 -3.82 21.26 46.81
C ALA A 106 -3.69 22.70 47.36
N ALA A 107 -3.63 23.71 46.50
CA ALA A 107 -3.57 25.12 46.90
C ALA A 107 -4.90 25.61 47.49
N LEU A 108 -6.04 25.09 47.03
CA LEU A 108 -7.34 25.28 47.68
C LEU A 108 -7.37 24.60 49.05
N GLY A 109 -6.82 23.39 49.19
CA GLY A 109 -6.63 22.74 50.49
C GLY A 109 -5.70 23.50 51.44
N ILE A 110 -4.62 24.10 50.91
CA ILE A 110 -3.68 24.92 51.68
C ILE A 110 -4.31 26.28 52.04
N ALA A 111 -5.03 26.96 51.14
CA ALA A 111 -5.80 28.15 51.49
C ALA A 111 -6.85 27.81 52.58
N ALA A 112 -7.55 26.69 52.39
CA ALA A 112 -8.47 26.11 53.35
C ALA A 112 -7.79 25.56 54.62
N LEU A 113 -6.47 25.60 54.78
CA LEU A 113 -5.76 25.33 56.06
C LEU A 113 -4.93 26.53 56.59
N VAL A 114 -4.54 27.48 55.75
CA VAL A 114 -3.73 28.65 56.13
C VAL A 114 -4.54 29.76 56.78
N TYR A 115 -5.75 30.08 56.31
CA TYR A 115 -6.52 31.18 56.91
C TYR A 115 -7.04 30.89 58.35
N ARG A 116 -6.60 29.86 59.09
CA ARG A 116 -7.45 29.10 60.07
C ARG A 116 -8.15 29.94 61.15
N GLN A 117 -7.43 30.73 61.95
CA GLN A 117 -7.98 31.79 62.82
C GLN A 117 -7.59 33.19 62.30
N GLU A 118 -6.73 33.20 61.29
CA GLU A 118 -5.78 34.22 60.87
C GLU A 118 -5.51 33.85 59.41
N ILE A 119 -5.88 34.60 58.38
CA ILE A 119 -6.24 36.01 58.33
C ILE A 119 -7.75 36.21 58.62
N SER A 120 -8.15 36.15 59.88
CA SER A 120 -8.69 37.23 60.74
C SER A 120 -9.13 38.58 60.11
N SER A 121 -9.16 38.79 58.80
CA SER A 121 -9.44 40.10 58.19
C SER A 121 -10.89 40.41 57.81
N ALA A 122 -11.85 39.97 58.63
CA ALA A 122 -13.00 40.83 58.95
C ALA A 122 -12.53 42.06 59.77
N VAL A 123 -11.26 42.09 60.25
CA VAL A 123 -10.45 43.32 60.43
C VAL A 123 -10.61 44.29 59.24
N THR A 124 -11.01 43.79 58.07
CA THR A 124 -11.40 44.60 56.92
C THR A 124 -12.76 44.30 56.25
N ASP A 125 -13.57 43.34 56.67
CA ASP A 125 -15.04 43.42 56.42
C ASP A 125 -15.63 44.58 57.23
N PHE A 126 -15.04 44.87 58.39
CA PHE A 126 -15.21 46.10 59.17
C PHE A 126 -14.53 47.34 58.51
N ARG A 127 -13.94 47.23 57.30
CA ARG A 127 -13.80 48.40 56.41
C ARG A 127 -15.13 48.72 55.73
N ALA A 128 -15.89 47.70 55.34
CA ALA A 128 -17.07 47.87 54.48
C ALA A 128 -18.22 48.57 55.20
N ALA A 129 -18.39 48.34 56.51
CA ALA A 129 -19.34 49.09 57.32
C ALA A 129 -18.89 50.54 57.58
N ILE A 130 -17.63 50.79 58.02
CA ILE A 130 -17.07 52.15 58.23
C ILE A 130 -17.15 53.05 56.98
N LYS A 131 -17.12 52.48 55.78
CA LYS A 131 -17.04 53.24 54.52
C LYS A 131 -18.34 53.36 53.71
N LYS A 132 -19.46 52.80 54.19
CA LYS A 132 -20.74 52.82 53.45
C LYS A 132 -21.74 53.86 53.95
N GLU A 133 -21.61 54.27 55.21
CA GLU A 133 -22.31 55.39 55.83
C GLU A 133 -21.28 56.28 56.56
N GLU A 134 -21.73 57.33 57.25
CA GLU A 134 -20.82 58.14 58.06
C GLU A 134 -20.26 57.35 59.26
N ARG A 135 -18.94 57.41 59.45
CA ARG A 135 -18.27 57.08 60.73
C ARG A 135 -18.24 55.55 61.01
N PRO A 136 -18.50 54.98 62.22
CA PRO A 136 -18.05 53.61 62.54
C PRO A 136 -18.98 52.55 61.90
N SER A 137 -18.66 51.26 61.82
CA SER A 137 -17.86 50.42 62.74
C SER A 137 -17.27 49.19 61.98
N ILE A 138 -16.11 48.60 62.38
CA ILE A 138 -15.10 46.48 64.06
C ILE A 138 -14.90 44.93 63.63
N ALA A 139 -13.64 44.61 63.27
CA ALA A 139 -12.86 43.37 63.31
C ALA A 139 -13.34 41.94 62.93
N SER A 140 -12.30 41.09 62.83
CA SER A 140 -12.12 39.62 62.90
C SER A 140 -12.98 38.64 62.10
N ALA A 141 -12.36 38.03 61.08
CA ALA A 141 -12.80 36.76 60.44
C ALA A 141 -12.20 35.58 61.28
N PRO A 142 -11.99 34.33 60.79
CA PRO A 142 -12.44 33.68 59.55
C PRO A 142 -12.87 32.18 59.70
N LYS A 143 -13.38 31.58 58.60
CA LYS A 143 -13.10 30.19 58.17
C LYS A 143 -13.57 28.99 59.04
N GLU A 144 -13.04 27.80 58.65
CA GLU A 144 -13.07 26.42 59.19
C GLU A 144 -13.73 26.17 60.56
N GLU A 145 -14.40 25.05 60.80
CA GLU A 145 -14.49 23.75 60.09
C GLU A 145 -15.95 23.20 60.28
N THR A 146 -16.38 21.95 60.04
CA THR A 146 -15.72 20.64 59.97
C THR A 146 -16.52 19.65 59.09
N LYS A 147 -15.87 18.55 58.69
CA LYS A 147 -16.48 17.24 58.35
C LYS A 147 -17.47 16.74 59.45
N PRO A 148 -18.35 15.72 59.20
CA PRO A 148 -18.25 14.70 58.14
C PRO A 148 -19.54 14.34 57.36
N GLU A 149 -19.34 13.47 56.37
CA GLU A 149 -20.21 12.35 55.92
C GLU A 149 -21.12 11.71 57.00
N PRO A 150 -22.21 10.98 56.64
CA PRO A 150 -22.14 9.90 55.64
C PRO A 150 -23.41 9.47 54.86
N THR A 151 -23.25 8.35 54.12
CA THR A 151 -24.24 7.30 53.77
C THR A 151 -25.25 7.50 52.61
N LYS A 152 -24.99 6.73 51.54
CA LYS A 152 -25.79 5.58 51.05
C LYS A 152 -26.85 5.68 49.93
N ASP A 153 -26.68 4.69 49.03
CA ASP A 153 -27.66 3.74 48.47
C ASP A 153 -28.65 4.12 47.32
N THR A 154 -28.53 3.28 46.27
CA THR A 154 -29.59 2.65 45.44
C THR A 154 -30.45 3.43 44.42
N ARG A 155 -30.03 3.28 43.15
CA ARG A 155 -30.80 2.71 42.01
C ARG A 155 -31.94 3.53 41.33
N PRO A 156 -32.40 3.15 40.10
CA PRO A 156 -33.17 4.01 39.16
C PRO A 156 -34.58 3.42 38.87
N PRO A 157 -35.31 3.69 37.74
CA PRO A 157 -35.21 4.69 36.65
C PRO A 157 -36.57 5.42 36.34
N ARG A 158 -36.72 6.08 35.17
CA ARG A 158 -37.73 5.77 34.09
C ARG A 158 -38.24 7.00 33.26
N ASN A 159 -38.60 6.71 32.00
CA ASN A 159 -39.04 7.54 30.86
C ASN A 159 -40.29 8.44 31.05
N LEU A 160 -40.53 9.36 30.09
CA LEU A 160 -41.79 9.47 29.28
C LEU A 160 -41.61 10.44 28.05
N ALA A 161 -42.61 10.62 27.16
CA ALA A 161 -42.41 11.17 25.79
C ALA A 161 -43.63 11.83 25.07
N LYS A 162 -43.36 12.58 23.96
CA LYS A 162 -44.29 13.13 22.90
C LYS A 162 -45.29 14.24 23.35
N PRO A 163 -46.07 14.93 22.45
CA PRO A 163 -46.09 15.04 20.96
C PRO A 163 -46.12 16.54 20.42
N PRO A 164 -46.30 16.80 19.09
CA PRO A 164 -46.38 18.15 18.49
C PRO A 164 -47.73 18.52 17.78
N PRO A 165 -47.93 19.80 17.37
CA PRO A 165 -48.92 20.28 16.37
C PRO A 165 -48.30 21.14 15.23
N THR A 166 -48.98 21.65 14.18
CA THR A 166 -49.97 21.13 13.19
C THR A 166 -49.88 22.03 11.92
N VAL A 167 -50.52 21.68 10.79
CA VAL A 167 -50.53 22.42 9.50
C VAL A 167 -51.92 23.00 9.18
N GLU A 168 -52.00 24.13 8.45
CA GLU A 168 -53.19 24.59 7.71
C GLU A 168 -52.86 24.99 6.27
N THR A 169 -53.87 25.03 5.40
CA THR A 169 -53.76 25.19 3.93
C THR A 169 -54.91 26.04 3.34
N SER A 170 -54.70 26.65 2.17
CA SER A 170 -55.79 27.13 1.29
C SER A 170 -55.35 27.22 -0.18
N ASN A 171 -56.32 27.36 -1.09
CA ASN A 171 -56.17 27.11 -2.53
C ASN A 171 -55.92 28.39 -3.38
N GLY A 172 -55.29 28.23 -4.55
CA GLY A 172 -54.90 29.34 -5.44
C GLY A 172 -55.90 29.67 -6.57
N ASN A 173 -55.42 30.41 -7.58
CA ASN A 173 -56.07 30.58 -8.90
C ASN A 173 -55.03 30.98 -9.98
N ALA A 174 -55.43 31.11 -11.24
CA ALA A 174 -54.54 31.20 -12.40
C ALA A 174 -54.48 32.57 -13.12
N GLY A 175 -53.44 32.77 -13.93
CA GLY A 175 -53.40 33.73 -15.06
C GLY A 175 -52.47 34.95 -14.89
N GLY A 176 -51.55 35.15 -15.85
CA GLY A 176 -50.68 36.33 -15.93
C GLY A 176 -49.70 36.26 -17.11
N ALA A 177 -49.50 37.38 -17.81
CA ALA A 177 -48.65 37.52 -19.01
C ALA A 177 -47.17 37.85 -18.65
N PRO A 178 -46.19 37.73 -19.57
CA PRO A 178 -44.77 37.78 -19.22
C PRO A 178 -44.26 39.21 -18.97
N VAL A 179 -43.22 39.31 -18.13
CA VAL A 179 -42.51 40.57 -17.82
C VAL A 179 -41.20 40.63 -18.62
N GLU A 180 -40.95 41.74 -19.30
CA GLU A 180 -39.69 41.99 -20.02
C GLU A 180 -38.49 42.04 -19.06
N VAL A 181 -37.46 41.25 -19.37
CA VAL A 181 -36.15 41.37 -18.71
C VAL A 181 -35.28 42.32 -19.53
N LYS A 182 -35.02 43.52 -18.99
CA LYS A 182 -34.01 44.43 -19.57
C LYS A 182 -32.63 43.78 -19.55
N PRO A 183 -31.81 43.91 -20.61
CA PRO A 183 -30.46 43.39 -20.61
C PRO A 183 -29.56 44.20 -19.66
N THR A 184 -29.12 43.56 -18.58
CA THR A 184 -28.05 44.09 -17.72
C THR A 184 -26.75 44.16 -18.52
N PRO A 185 -25.93 45.22 -18.40
CA PRO A 185 -24.66 45.33 -19.14
C PRO A 185 -23.70 44.18 -18.87
N ALA A 186 -22.83 43.89 -19.84
CA ALA A 186 -21.82 42.84 -19.73
C ALA A 186 -20.75 43.20 -18.69
N THR A 187 -20.94 42.74 -17.45
CA THR A 187 -19.96 42.91 -16.37
C THR A 187 -18.71 42.07 -16.64
N THR A 188 -17.57 42.75 -16.60
CA THR A 188 -16.18 42.27 -16.64
C THR A 188 -15.93 40.78 -16.39
N THR A 189 -15.20 40.16 -17.33
CA THR A 189 -14.78 38.75 -17.34
C THR A 189 -14.19 38.28 -16.01
N THR A 190 -14.97 37.51 -15.25
CA THR A 190 -14.45 36.69 -14.15
C THR A 190 -13.61 35.54 -14.71
N ALA A 191 -12.61 35.10 -13.95
CA ALA A 191 -11.84 33.89 -14.29
C ALA A 191 -12.80 32.71 -14.45
N ARG A 192 -12.86 32.12 -15.65
CA ARG A 192 -13.76 30.99 -15.94
C ARG A 192 -13.28 29.77 -15.14
N ASN A 193 -14.08 29.32 -14.17
CA ASN A 193 -13.91 28.00 -13.56
C ASN A 193 -14.06 26.95 -14.67
N LEU A 194 -12.95 26.45 -15.20
CA LEU A 194 -12.98 25.46 -16.27
C LEU A 194 -13.49 24.12 -15.73
N PRO A 195 -14.43 23.45 -16.42
CA PRO A 195 -14.96 22.16 -15.99
C PRO A 195 -13.84 21.12 -15.86
N GLY A 196 -13.94 20.25 -14.86
CA GLY A 196 -12.95 19.22 -14.59
C GLY A 196 -13.52 17.82 -14.81
N ARG A 197 -12.68 16.91 -15.33
CA ARG A 197 -13.04 15.50 -15.59
C ARG A 197 -11.89 14.59 -15.16
N ALA A 198 -12.20 13.45 -14.56
CA ALA A 198 -11.20 12.49 -14.14
C ALA A 198 -11.60 11.02 -14.33
N LEU A 199 -10.60 10.21 -14.68
CA LEU A 199 -10.65 8.75 -14.74
C LEU A 199 -9.54 8.21 -13.84
N LEU A 200 -9.92 7.50 -12.79
CA LEU A 200 -9.00 6.93 -11.80
C LEU A 200 -8.93 5.42 -12.01
N VAL A 201 -7.87 4.94 -12.67
CA VAL A 201 -7.62 3.50 -12.86
C VAL A 201 -6.78 2.98 -11.71
N GLY A 202 -7.26 1.96 -11.00
CA GLY A 202 -6.57 1.35 -9.87
C GLY A 202 -6.59 -0.16 -9.98
N ILE A 203 -5.46 -0.81 -9.71
CA ILE A 203 -5.34 -2.26 -9.85
C ILE A 203 -4.58 -2.82 -8.64
N ARG A 204 -5.28 -3.56 -7.78
CA ARG A 204 -4.70 -4.13 -6.57
C ARG A 204 -4.47 -5.63 -6.67
N ASN A 205 -5.50 -6.41 -6.94
CA ASN A 205 -5.51 -7.86 -6.71
C ASN A 205 -5.05 -8.66 -7.95
N TYR A 206 -3.98 -8.17 -8.60
CA TYR A 206 -3.34 -8.76 -9.78
C TYR A 206 -3.35 -10.29 -9.81
N LEU A 207 -3.70 -10.86 -10.97
CA LEU A 207 -3.82 -12.31 -11.14
C LEU A 207 -2.45 -13.00 -11.10
N TYR A 208 -1.47 -12.48 -11.84
CA TYR A 208 -0.18 -13.15 -12.06
C TYR A 208 1.03 -12.48 -11.42
N VAL A 209 0.87 -11.27 -10.86
CA VAL A 209 1.94 -10.50 -10.22
C VAL A 209 1.57 -10.04 -8.81
N ASN A 210 2.51 -9.40 -8.12
CA ASN A 210 2.45 -9.10 -6.69
C ASN A 210 1.30 -8.11 -6.42
N PRO A 211 0.33 -8.41 -5.53
CA PRO A 211 -0.78 -7.50 -5.29
C PRO A 211 -0.32 -6.22 -4.58
N LEU A 212 -0.93 -5.09 -4.90
CA LEU A 212 -0.57 -3.79 -4.32
C LEU A 212 -1.11 -3.63 -2.89
N ASN A 213 -0.41 -2.82 -2.09
CA ASN A 213 -0.64 -2.60 -0.67
C ASN A 213 -1.06 -3.90 0.05
N PRO A 214 -0.26 -4.99 -0.04
CA PRO A 214 -0.71 -6.33 0.33
C PRO A 214 -1.02 -6.44 1.83
N GLY A 215 -0.33 -5.66 2.66
CA GLY A 215 -0.54 -5.57 4.09
C GLY A 215 -1.64 -4.60 4.52
N TYR A 216 -2.34 -3.93 3.60
CA TYR A 216 -3.46 -3.04 3.92
C TYR A 216 -4.50 -3.75 4.78
N ARG A 217 -4.71 -3.22 5.98
CA ARG A 217 -5.80 -3.62 6.87
C ARG A 217 -6.71 -2.40 7.05
N PRO A 218 -7.98 -2.47 6.64
CA PRO A 218 -8.94 -1.47 7.08
C PRO A 218 -9.16 -1.67 8.58
N ASP A 219 -8.52 -0.84 9.40
CA ASP A 219 -9.04 -0.60 10.75
C ASP A 219 -10.37 0.18 10.64
N ASN A 220 -11.16 0.17 11.71
CA ASN A 220 -12.50 0.77 11.70
C ASN A 220 -12.51 2.31 11.61
N SER A 221 -11.37 2.98 11.36
CA SER A 221 -11.26 4.42 11.14
C SER A 221 -10.96 4.81 9.70
N LEU A 222 -10.50 3.89 8.85
CA LEU A 222 -10.22 4.13 7.42
C LEU A 222 -11.30 3.50 6.53
N THR A 223 -11.88 4.27 5.61
CA THR A 223 -12.74 3.70 4.56
C THR A 223 -11.90 2.80 3.65
N ARG A 224 -12.46 1.66 3.20
CA ARG A 224 -11.83 0.70 2.29
C ARG A 224 -11.33 1.40 1.02
N ASP A 225 -10.04 1.71 0.99
CA ASP A 225 -9.39 2.46 -0.08
C ASP A 225 -7.88 2.14 -0.11
N PRO A 226 -7.49 0.89 -0.44
CA PRO A 226 -6.09 0.45 -0.37
C PRO A 226 -5.17 1.16 -1.36
N LEU A 227 -5.72 1.78 -2.42
CA LEU A 227 -4.99 2.52 -3.46
C LEU A 227 -5.14 4.05 -3.34
N GLY A 228 -5.94 4.56 -2.40
CA GLY A 228 -6.23 5.98 -2.22
C GLY A 228 -7.17 6.61 -3.25
N LEU A 229 -7.63 5.89 -4.27
CA LEU A 229 -8.38 6.49 -5.37
C LEU A 229 -9.74 7.06 -4.94
N HIS A 230 -10.40 6.48 -3.93
CA HIS A 230 -11.66 7.00 -3.41
C HIS A 230 -11.47 8.33 -2.65
N HIS A 231 -10.37 8.49 -1.91
CA HIS A 231 -9.99 9.78 -1.32
C HIS A 231 -9.55 10.80 -2.38
N LEU A 232 -8.87 10.36 -3.45
CA LEU A 232 -8.54 11.25 -4.57
C LEU A 232 -9.80 11.72 -5.32
N LYS A 233 -10.82 10.86 -5.52
CA LYS A 233 -12.14 11.26 -6.03
C LYS A 233 -12.73 12.41 -5.19
N LYS A 234 -12.74 12.28 -3.85
CA LYS A 234 -13.22 13.35 -2.95
C LYS A 234 -12.43 14.65 -3.09
N VAL A 235 -11.10 14.58 -3.13
CA VAL A 235 -10.23 15.75 -3.34
C VAL A 235 -10.50 16.45 -4.68
N LEU A 236 -10.77 15.69 -5.75
CA LEU A 236 -11.10 16.26 -7.07
C LEU A 236 -12.49 16.93 -7.07
N VAL A 237 -13.50 16.29 -6.48
CA VAL A 237 -14.87 16.82 -6.40
C VAL A 237 -14.97 18.02 -5.45
N GLU A 238 -14.55 17.87 -4.19
CA GLU A 238 -14.65 18.90 -3.15
C GLU A 238 -13.60 20.02 -3.34
N GLY A 239 -12.35 19.63 -3.60
CA GLY A 239 -11.20 20.52 -3.63
C GLY A 239 -10.97 21.17 -5.00
N LEU A 240 -11.07 20.43 -6.10
CA LEU A 240 -10.91 21.00 -7.46
C LEU A 240 -12.25 21.39 -8.11
N ARG A 241 -13.39 21.17 -7.45
CA ARG A 241 -14.75 21.46 -7.93
C ARG A 241 -15.08 20.72 -9.24
N PHE A 242 -14.59 19.49 -9.38
CA PHE A 242 -14.97 18.61 -10.49
C PHE A 242 -16.41 18.12 -10.25
N GLU A 243 -17.21 18.00 -11.32
CA GLU A 243 -18.56 17.43 -11.19
C GLU A 243 -18.47 15.94 -10.91
N GLU A 244 -19.23 15.40 -9.95
CA GLU A 244 -19.13 13.98 -9.59
C GLU A 244 -19.50 13.04 -10.76
N SER A 245 -20.42 13.43 -11.64
CA SER A 245 -20.74 12.67 -12.87
C SER A 245 -19.54 12.55 -13.84
N GLN A 246 -18.52 13.38 -13.62
CA GLN A 246 -17.29 13.48 -14.40
C GLN A 246 -16.05 13.00 -13.64
N VAL A 247 -16.20 12.28 -12.51
CA VAL A 247 -15.10 11.63 -11.79
C VAL A 247 -15.43 10.16 -11.56
N VAL A 248 -14.84 9.27 -12.38
CA VAL A 248 -15.07 7.82 -12.30
C VAL A 248 -13.85 7.07 -11.77
N GLU A 249 -14.09 6.01 -10.98
CA GLU A 249 -13.08 5.05 -10.54
C GLU A 249 -13.28 3.73 -11.30
N LEU A 250 -12.22 3.23 -11.95
CA LEU A 250 -12.14 1.92 -12.60
C LEU A 250 -11.13 1.08 -11.81
N SER A 251 -11.64 0.28 -10.88
CA SER A 251 -10.82 -0.35 -9.85
C SER A 251 -11.45 -1.64 -9.32
N ASP A 252 -10.63 -2.68 -9.13
CA ASP A 252 -11.04 -3.96 -8.54
C ASP A 252 -11.30 -3.86 -7.02
N VAL A 253 -11.02 -2.69 -6.43
CA VAL A 253 -11.16 -2.39 -5.01
C VAL A 253 -11.98 -1.13 -4.71
N ALA A 254 -12.66 -0.57 -5.72
CA ALA A 254 -13.53 0.59 -5.56
C ALA A 254 -14.62 0.34 -4.51
N ALA A 255 -14.89 1.34 -3.67
CA ALA A 255 -15.74 1.18 -2.48
C ALA A 255 -17.23 0.97 -2.79
N GLU A 256 -17.73 1.54 -3.90
CA GLU A 256 -19.16 1.56 -4.26
C GLU A 256 -19.53 0.48 -5.29
N LYS A 257 -18.80 0.43 -6.41
CA LYS A 257 -18.96 -0.56 -7.47
C LYS A 257 -17.58 -0.94 -8.05
N PRO A 258 -16.92 -2.01 -7.56
CA PRO A 258 -15.70 -2.51 -8.16
C PRO A 258 -15.97 -3.03 -9.57
N HIS A 259 -14.97 -2.88 -10.45
CA HIS A 259 -14.97 -3.41 -11.82
C HIS A 259 -13.58 -3.96 -12.12
N SER A 260 -13.49 -5.14 -12.74
CA SER A 260 -12.21 -5.74 -13.15
C SER A 260 -11.49 -4.83 -14.17
N PRO A 261 -10.33 -4.24 -13.85
CA PRO A 261 -9.60 -3.34 -14.74
C PRO A 261 -8.76 -4.17 -15.73
N LEU A 262 -9.48 -4.93 -16.57
CA LEU A 262 -8.92 -5.76 -17.63
C LEU A 262 -8.33 -4.89 -18.75
N LYS A 263 -7.40 -5.44 -19.53
CA LYS A 263 -6.69 -4.74 -20.62
C LYS A 263 -7.67 -3.95 -21.49
N ALA A 264 -8.66 -4.64 -22.04
CA ALA A 264 -9.60 -4.04 -22.98
C ALA A 264 -10.57 -3.07 -22.29
N THR A 265 -10.94 -3.30 -21.02
CA THR A 265 -11.78 -2.40 -20.22
C THR A 265 -11.08 -1.07 -19.98
N VAL A 266 -9.81 -1.12 -19.58
CA VAL A 266 -8.96 0.05 -19.36
C VAL A 266 -8.72 0.79 -20.69
N GLN A 267 -8.35 0.09 -21.76
CA GLN A 267 -8.11 0.72 -23.06
C GLN A 267 -9.37 1.37 -23.67
N ALA A 268 -10.53 0.72 -23.56
CA ALA A 268 -11.79 1.27 -24.06
C ALA A 268 -12.28 2.47 -23.22
N THR A 269 -12.21 2.36 -21.89
CA THR A 269 -12.64 3.45 -20.97
C THR A 269 -11.72 4.68 -21.10
N ILE A 270 -10.40 4.50 -21.21
CA ILE A 270 -9.45 5.59 -21.48
C ILE A 270 -9.75 6.27 -22.83
N ARG A 271 -10.03 5.49 -23.88
CA ARG A 271 -10.34 6.06 -25.21
C ARG A 271 -11.58 6.95 -25.15
N VAL A 272 -12.72 6.42 -24.70
CA VAL A 272 -13.99 7.16 -24.65
C VAL A 272 -13.87 8.41 -23.77
N PHE A 273 -13.23 8.30 -22.60
CA PHE A 273 -12.97 9.43 -21.70
C PHE A 273 -12.18 10.58 -22.38
N LEU A 274 -11.17 10.26 -23.18
CA LEU A 274 -10.32 11.24 -23.86
C LEU A 274 -10.96 11.78 -25.16
N GLU A 275 -11.77 10.99 -25.86
CA GLU A 275 -12.51 11.41 -27.07
C GLU A 275 -13.68 12.35 -26.74
N ASP A 276 -14.41 12.08 -25.64
CA ASP A 276 -15.48 12.92 -25.12
C ASP A 276 -14.99 14.24 -24.49
N SER A 277 -13.71 14.35 -24.13
CA SER A 277 -13.15 15.51 -23.42
C SER A 277 -13.07 16.75 -24.32
N ARG A 278 -13.68 17.87 -23.90
CA ARG A 278 -13.90 19.09 -24.70
C ARG A 278 -12.73 20.10 -24.58
N PRO A 279 -12.60 21.08 -25.50
CA PRO A 279 -11.57 22.12 -25.44
C PRO A 279 -11.53 22.98 -24.16
N GLN A 280 -12.61 23.00 -23.37
CA GLN A 280 -12.66 23.67 -22.06
C GLN A 280 -12.36 22.76 -20.87
N ASP A 281 -12.25 21.44 -21.05
CA ASP A 281 -12.15 20.50 -19.93
C ASP A 281 -10.72 20.43 -19.37
N ARG A 282 -10.60 20.36 -18.04
CA ARG A 282 -9.38 20.04 -17.29
C ARG A 282 -9.38 18.54 -16.98
N VAL A 283 -8.53 17.77 -17.67
CA VAL A 283 -8.49 16.30 -17.59
C VAL A 283 -7.41 15.81 -16.64
N VAL A 284 -7.78 14.92 -15.72
CA VAL A 284 -6.88 14.15 -14.86
C VAL A 284 -7.08 12.65 -15.12
N LEU A 285 -6.07 11.98 -15.66
CA LEU A 285 -6.03 10.52 -15.76
C LEU A 285 -5.06 9.99 -14.71
N VAL A 286 -5.48 9.02 -13.91
CA VAL A 286 -4.63 8.37 -12.91
C VAL A 286 -4.52 6.89 -13.22
N PHE A 287 -3.32 6.33 -13.10
CA PHE A 287 -3.08 4.89 -13.08
C PHE A 287 -2.27 4.56 -11.82
N ALA A 288 -2.86 3.80 -10.90
CA ALA A 288 -2.21 3.23 -9.72
C ALA A 288 -2.13 1.71 -9.90
N GLY A 289 -0.92 1.19 -10.15
CA GLY A 289 -0.74 -0.18 -10.63
C GLY A 289 0.73 -0.52 -10.92
N HIS A 290 0.96 -1.63 -11.59
CA HIS A 290 2.28 -2.02 -12.08
C HIS A 290 2.59 -1.44 -13.46
N ALA A 291 3.88 -1.17 -13.68
CA ALA A 291 4.43 -0.84 -14.99
C ALA A 291 5.75 -1.60 -15.18
N VAL A 292 5.98 -2.13 -16.37
CA VAL A 292 7.09 -3.06 -16.68
C VAL A 292 7.78 -2.69 -18.00
N GLU A 293 9.04 -3.08 -18.13
CA GLU A 293 9.86 -2.91 -19.33
C GLU A 293 10.04 -4.27 -20.03
N ILE A 294 9.60 -4.39 -21.29
CA ILE A 294 9.76 -5.59 -22.12
C ILE A 294 10.29 -5.15 -23.49
N GLU A 295 11.37 -5.79 -23.99
CA GLU A 295 11.94 -5.52 -25.32
C GLU A 295 12.18 -4.01 -25.60
N ASP A 296 12.79 -3.31 -24.64
CA ASP A 296 13.01 -1.86 -24.68
C ASP A 296 11.73 -1.01 -24.81
N GLN A 297 10.56 -1.53 -24.45
CA GLN A 297 9.28 -0.79 -24.41
C GLN A 297 8.63 -0.84 -23.02
N GLY A 298 8.05 0.30 -22.60
CA GLY A 298 7.32 0.42 -21.36
C GLY A 298 5.82 0.11 -21.50
N TYR A 299 5.28 -0.65 -20.55
CA TYR A 299 3.88 -1.06 -20.51
C TYR A 299 3.27 -0.79 -19.13
N LEU A 300 2.00 -0.41 -19.11
CA LEU A 300 1.12 -0.47 -17.94
C LEU A 300 0.46 -1.85 -17.88
N VAL A 301 0.29 -2.38 -16.67
CA VAL A 301 -0.10 -3.78 -16.44
C VAL A 301 -1.55 -3.85 -15.96
N PRO A 302 -2.49 -4.43 -16.72
CA PRO A 302 -3.89 -4.61 -16.31
C PRO A 302 -4.06 -5.80 -15.34
N LEU A 303 -5.26 -6.04 -14.81
CA LEU A 303 -5.52 -7.07 -13.77
C LEU A 303 -4.99 -8.47 -14.14
N GLU A 304 -5.17 -8.85 -15.41
CA GLU A 304 -4.75 -10.10 -16.04
C GLU A 304 -3.35 -10.05 -16.68
N GLY A 305 -2.65 -8.93 -16.53
CA GLY A 305 -1.35 -8.69 -17.16
C GLY A 305 -0.26 -9.67 -16.71
N ASP A 306 0.35 -10.32 -17.69
CA ASP A 306 1.46 -11.26 -17.52
C ASP A 306 2.78 -10.60 -17.97
N PHE A 307 3.76 -10.47 -17.07
CA PHE A 307 5.04 -9.83 -17.38
C PHE A 307 5.85 -10.57 -18.45
N THR A 308 5.47 -11.80 -18.82
CA THR A 308 6.11 -12.57 -19.91
C THR A 308 5.45 -12.36 -21.27
N LYS A 309 4.32 -11.65 -21.36
CA LYS A 309 3.50 -11.48 -22.56
C LYS A 309 3.09 -10.03 -22.76
N LYS A 310 3.80 -9.30 -23.62
CA LYS A 310 3.45 -7.90 -24.00
C LYS A 310 2.04 -7.79 -24.59
N GLU A 311 1.52 -8.88 -25.15
CA GLU A 311 0.16 -9.05 -25.66
C GLU A 311 -0.90 -8.95 -24.54
N ASP A 312 -0.57 -9.28 -23.29
CA ASP A 312 -1.45 -9.16 -22.12
C ASP A 312 -1.40 -7.74 -21.51
N LEU A 313 -0.54 -6.82 -22.02
CA LEU A 313 -0.23 -5.51 -21.40
C LEU A 313 -0.63 -4.28 -22.24
N ILE A 314 -0.61 -3.08 -21.66
CA ILE A 314 -1.00 -1.81 -22.31
C ILE A 314 0.26 -0.96 -22.61
N PRO A 315 0.63 -0.70 -23.88
CA PRO A 315 1.81 0.10 -24.20
C PRO A 315 1.69 1.56 -23.72
N VAL A 316 2.76 2.10 -23.14
CA VAL A 316 2.85 3.53 -22.77
C VAL A 316 2.74 4.43 -24.00
N SER A 317 3.29 4.01 -25.15
CA SER A 317 3.15 4.68 -26.45
C SER A 317 1.68 4.83 -26.85
N TRP A 318 0.90 3.76 -26.78
CA TRP A 318 -0.54 3.78 -27.08
C TRP A 318 -1.29 4.77 -26.19
N LEU A 319 -0.97 4.82 -24.90
CA LEU A 319 -1.58 5.78 -23.97
C LEU A 319 -1.21 7.23 -24.33
N TYR A 320 0.06 7.47 -24.65
CA TYR A 320 0.54 8.80 -25.04
C TYR A 320 -0.12 9.27 -26.35
N GLU A 321 -0.33 8.38 -27.33
CA GLU A 321 -1.13 8.69 -28.52
C GLU A 321 -2.58 9.09 -28.20
N GLN A 322 -3.24 8.49 -27.20
CA GLN A 322 -4.61 8.89 -26.84
C GLN A 322 -4.59 10.28 -26.15
N LEU A 323 -3.59 10.54 -25.31
CA LEU A 323 -3.42 11.81 -24.61
C LEU A 323 -3.02 12.95 -25.56
N GLU A 324 -2.27 12.66 -26.62
CA GLU A 324 -1.96 13.61 -27.70
C GLU A 324 -3.24 14.02 -28.45
N LYS A 325 -4.03 13.02 -28.90
CA LYS A 325 -5.32 13.19 -29.60
C LYS A 325 -6.39 13.90 -28.75
N CYS A 326 -6.28 13.85 -27.42
CA CYS A 326 -7.21 14.52 -26.51
C CYS A 326 -7.16 16.05 -26.66
N LYS A 327 -8.30 16.65 -26.99
CA LYS A 327 -8.50 18.10 -27.25
C LYS A 327 -8.65 18.96 -25.98
N ALA A 328 -8.47 18.40 -24.79
CA ALA A 328 -8.69 19.06 -23.49
C ALA A 328 -7.72 20.23 -23.20
N HIS A 329 -8.18 21.19 -22.39
CA HIS A 329 -7.46 22.42 -22.03
C HIS A 329 -6.22 22.17 -21.16
N ARG A 330 -6.34 21.20 -20.24
CA ARG A 330 -5.25 20.70 -19.39
C ARG A 330 -5.30 19.18 -19.41
N LYS A 331 -4.14 18.54 -19.52
CA LYS A 331 -4.01 17.08 -19.56
C LYS A 331 -2.93 16.65 -18.56
N LEU A 332 -3.36 16.14 -17.40
CA LEU A 332 -2.47 15.56 -16.39
C LEU A 332 -2.65 14.04 -16.36
N LEU A 333 -1.56 13.32 -16.56
CA LEU A 333 -1.44 11.90 -16.25
C LEU A 333 -0.69 11.75 -14.93
N ILE A 334 -1.23 11.00 -13.98
CA ILE A 334 -0.53 10.58 -12.76
C ILE A 334 -0.27 9.08 -12.85
N LEU A 335 0.98 8.68 -12.70
CA LEU A 335 1.41 7.29 -12.67
C LEU A 335 1.99 6.98 -11.29
N ASP A 336 1.20 6.29 -10.46
CA ASP A 336 1.72 5.62 -9.27
C ASP A 336 2.07 4.18 -9.65
N VAL A 337 3.36 3.91 -9.78
CA VAL A 337 3.89 2.68 -10.39
C VAL A 337 5.20 2.21 -9.72
N ALA A 338 5.61 0.97 -10.00
CA ALA A 338 6.76 0.30 -9.38
C ALA A 338 6.64 0.20 -7.84
N HIS A 339 5.52 -0.35 -7.37
CA HIS A 339 5.14 -0.39 -5.96
C HIS A 339 5.90 -1.47 -5.16
N LEU A 340 6.39 -1.11 -3.97
CA LEU A 340 6.99 -2.03 -3.00
C LEU A 340 6.55 -1.72 -1.56
N ASP A 341 5.91 -2.69 -0.90
CA ASP A 341 5.82 -2.76 0.56
C ASP A 341 6.94 -3.67 1.11
N PRO A 342 8.01 -3.11 1.71
CA PRO A 342 9.13 -3.90 2.22
C PRO A 342 8.80 -4.62 3.54
N GLU A 343 7.63 -4.39 4.14
CA GLU A 343 7.16 -5.03 5.37
C GLU A 343 6.43 -6.35 5.08
N GLN A 344 6.06 -6.63 3.82
CA GLN A 344 5.23 -7.77 3.42
C GLN A 344 5.96 -8.82 2.56
N GLY A 345 7.13 -8.51 2.02
CA GLY A 345 7.89 -9.40 1.13
C GLY A 345 7.29 -9.53 -0.28
N LEU A 346 7.67 -10.59 -0.99
CA LEU A 346 7.26 -10.82 -2.38
C LEU A 346 6.45 -12.11 -2.49
N ALA A 347 5.16 -12.00 -2.77
CA ALA A 347 4.30 -13.16 -3.03
C ALA A 347 4.39 -13.64 -4.49
N ARG A 348 4.75 -12.73 -5.41
CA ARG A 348 5.04 -12.95 -6.85
C ARG A 348 6.09 -11.93 -7.32
N SER A 349 6.51 -12.00 -8.58
CA SER A 349 7.17 -10.86 -9.27
C SER A 349 6.22 -9.66 -9.37
N GLY A 350 6.73 -8.45 -9.61
CA GLY A 350 5.92 -7.24 -9.80
C GLY A 350 6.45 -6.01 -9.05
N SER A 351 7.09 -6.21 -7.89
CA SER A 351 7.63 -5.13 -7.07
C SER A 351 9.10 -4.83 -7.38
N GLU A 352 9.48 -4.93 -8.66
CA GLU A 352 10.77 -4.47 -9.16
C GLU A 352 10.82 -2.93 -9.23
N LYS A 353 12.04 -2.38 -9.31
CA LYS A 353 12.27 -0.94 -9.52
C LYS A 353 11.77 -0.47 -10.89
N MET A 354 11.41 0.80 -11.01
CA MET A 354 11.20 1.43 -12.32
C MET A 354 12.50 1.34 -13.14
N GLY A 355 12.47 0.67 -14.29
CA GLY A 355 13.63 0.55 -15.17
C GLY A 355 14.06 1.89 -15.78
N GLN A 356 15.37 2.08 -16.02
CA GLN A 356 15.87 3.33 -16.58
C GLN A 356 15.31 3.65 -17.97
N LYS A 357 15.05 2.65 -18.84
CA LYS A 357 14.47 2.94 -20.17
C LYS A 357 12.97 3.18 -20.06
N LEU A 358 12.27 2.51 -19.14
CA LEU A 358 10.90 2.88 -18.76
C LEU A 358 10.81 4.36 -18.32
N GLU A 359 11.68 4.85 -17.42
CA GLU A 359 11.72 6.29 -17.09
C GLU A 359 12.05 7.14 -18.33
N ALA A 360 13.01 6.72 -19.15
CA ALA A 360 13.39 7.44 -20.38
C ALA A 360 12.28 7.49 -21.43
N GLN A 361 11.32 6.56 -21.43
CA GLN A 361 10.11 6.62 -22.25
C GLN A 361 9.02 7.45 -21.61
N LEU A 362 8.82 7.35 -20.29
CA LEU A 362 7.87 8.19 -19.56
C LEU A 362 8.23 9.68 -19.63
N ARG A 363 9.50 10.02 -19.89
CA ARG A 363 9.99 11.37 -20.21
C ARG A 363 9.65 11.89 -21.60
N LYS A 364 9.23 11.04 -22.55
CA LYS A 364 8.80 11.44 -23.90
C LYS A 364 7.34 11.92 -23.89
N VAL A 365 7.05 12.86 -22.98
CA VAL A 365 5.70 13.38 -22.76
C VAL A 365 5.23 14.15 -24.01
N PRO A 366 4.03 13.88 -24.57
CA PRO A 366 3.51 14.63 -25.71
C PRO A 366 3.28 16.11 -25.39
N ASP A 367 3.32 16.96 -26.42
CA ASP A 367 3.08 18.39 -26.26
C ASP A 367 1.70 18.67 -25.64
N GLY A 368 1.69 19.54 -24.62
CA GLY A 368 0.49 19.89 -23.88
C GLY A 368 0.03 18.88 -22.83
N VAL A 369 0.75 17.77 -22.66
CA VAL A 369 0.53 16.81 -21.57
C VAL A 369 1.52 17.09 -20.44
N GLN A 370 1.08 16.88 -19.21
CA GLN A 370 1.93 16.83 -18.02
C GLN A 370 1.82 15.44 -17.40
N VAL A 371 2.94 14.89 -16.95
CA VAL A 371 3.01 13.54 -16.36
C VAL A 371 3.64 13.64 -14.97
N TRP A 372 2.97 13.11 -13.95
CA TRP A 372 3.50 13.04 -12.60
C TRP A 372 3.77 11.58 -12.24
N LEU A 373 5.06 11.24 -12.12
CA LEU A 373 5.54 9.93 -11.69
C LEU A 373 5.72 9.91 -10.17
N SER A 374 5.31 8.84 -9.50
CA SER A 374 5.50 8.67 -8.07
C SER A 374 6.93 8.35 -7.65
N CYS A 375 7.78 7.87 -8.55
CA CYS A 375 9.20 7.63 -8.34
C CYS A 375 10.04 7.90 -9.60
N SER A 376 11.35 7.70 -9.49
CA SER A 376 12.31 7.74 -10.60
C SER A 376 12.76 6.35 -11.04
N GLY A 377 13.47 6.28 -12.17
CA GLY A 377 14.23 5.10 -12.55
C GLY A 377 15.24 4.71 -11.48
N GLU A 378 15.40 3.40 -11.27
CA GLU A 378 16.13 2.79 -10.16
C GLU A 378 15.56 3.05 -8.75
N GLU A 379 14.29 3.46 -8.63
CA GLU A 379 13.56 3.59 -7.37
C GLU A 379 12.25 2.77 -7.38
N HIS A 380 11.54 2.78 -6.26
CA HIS A 380 10.17 2.25 -6.12
C HIS A 380 9.22 3.36 -5.67
N SER A 381 7.92 3.20 -5.91
CA SER A 381 6.90 3.85 -5.07
C SER A 381 6.71 3.01 -3.80
N TYR A 382 6.95 3.60 -2.63
CA TYR A 382 6.89 2.85 -1.39
C TYR A 382 5.49 2.79 -0.79
N GLU A 383 5.17 1.62 -0.24
CA GLU A 383 4.03 1.33 0.62
C GLU A 383 4.57 0.87 1.98
N PHE A 384 3.79 1.05 3.05
CA PHE A 384 4.17 0.58 4.39
C PHE A 384 2.90 0.22 5.17
N ALA A 385 2.52 -1.05 5.22
CA ALA A 385 1.32 -1.51 5.94
C ALA A 385 1.20 -0.98 7.38
N SER A 386 2.32 -0.90 8.13
CA SER A 386 2.33 -0.42 9.52
C SER A 386 2.17 1.10 9.69
N SER A 387 2.18 1.88 8.60
CA SER A 387 2.10 3.35 8.64
C SER A 387 0.68 3.89 8.88
N GLY A 388 -0.36 3.13 8.52
CA GLY A 388 -1.74 3.62 8.44
C GLY A 388 -2.00 4.59 7.27
N PHE A 389 -1.10 4.64 6.28
CA PHE A 389 -1.30 5.44 5.07
C PHE A 389 -2.37 4.84 4.14
N ILE A 390 -2.95 5.71 3.30
CA ILE A 390 -3.97 5.37 2.31
C ILE A 390 -3.31 5.45 0.93
N GLY A 391 -3.28 4.34 0.19
CA GLY A 391 -2.43 4.20 -1.01
C GLY A 391 -0.93 4.14 -0.68
N SER A 392 -0.09 4.44 -1.68
CA SER A 392 1.35 4.61 -1.49
C SER A 392 1.71 5.86 -0.68
N VAL A 393 2.97 6.00 -0.28
CA VAL A 393 3.49 7.24 0.33
C VAL A 393 3.27 8.45 -0.59
N PHE A 394 3.40 8.29 -1.91
CA PHE A 394 3.15 9.34 -2.88
C PHE A 394 1.66 9.73 -2.90
N MET A 395 0.78 8.74 -3.05
CA MET A 395 -0.66 8.94 -3.12
C MET A 395 -1.22 9.56 -1.83
N HIS A 396 -0.71 9.14 -0.67
CA HIS A 396 -1.05 9.71 0.63
C HIS A 396 -0.73 11.21 0.73
N PHE A 397 0.51 11.62 0.43
CA PHE A 397 0.90 13.03 0.51
C PHE A 397 0.24 13.91 -0.56
N LEU A 398 0.01 13.36 -1.76
CA LEU A 398 -0.77 14.03 -2.82
C LEU A 398 -2.15 14.45 -2.29
N GLN A 399 -2.84 13.56 -1.59
CA GLN A 399 -4.19 13.79 -1.08
C GLN A 399 -4.22 14.64 0.18
N ASP A 400 -3.35 14.39 1.16
CA ASP A 400 -3.40 15.07 2.46
C ASP A 400 -3.20 16.59 2.31
N PHE A 401 -2.36 17.00 1.36
CA PHE A 401 -2.16 18.41 0.99
C PHE A 401 -3.25 18.94 0.06
N ALA A 402 -3.66 18.19 -0.96
CA ALA A 402 -4.70 18.68 -1.89
C ALA A 402 -6.09 18.82 -1.24
N ARG A 403 -6.37 18.07 -0.17
CA ARG A 403 -7.55 18.25 0.70
C ARG A 403 -7.61 19.63 1.35
N ASP A 404 -6.51 20.38 1.44
CA ASP A 404 -6.54 21.76 1.93
C ASP A 404 -7.32 22.70 0.97
N LEU A 405 -7.53 22.33 -0.29
CA LEU A 405 -8.41 23.07 -1.23
C LEU A 405 -9.91 22.91 -0.93
N SER A 406 -10.30 21.87 -0.18
CA SER A 406 -11.67 21.63 0.30
C SER A 406 -12.02 22.47 1.53
N ASP A 407 -11.03 22.98 2.27
CA ASP A 407 -11.23 23.88 3.42
C ASP A 407 -11.38 25.34 2.93
N PRO A 408 -12.54 25.99 3.11
CA PRO A 408 -12.77 27.35 2.58
C PRO A 408 -11.90 28.46 3.19
N LYS A 409 -11.17 28.19 4.29
CA LYS A 409 -10.20 29.14 4.86
C LYS A 409 -8.83 28.91 4.24
N LYS A 410 -8.32 27.68 4.29
CA LYS A 410 -7.01 27.34 3.71
C LYS A 410 -6.96 27.61 2.21
N ARG A 411 -8.04 27.30 1.48
CA ARG A 411 -8.14 27.62 0.06
C ARG A 411 -7.94 29.12 -0.20
N ARG A 412 -8.54 30.00 0.60
CA ARG A 412 -8.36 31.47 0.50
C ARG A 412 -6.98 31.97 0.92
N GLU A 413 -6.16 31.12 1.53
CA GLU A 413 -4.76 31.40 1.84
C GLU A 413 -3.90 30.96 0.64
N ILE A 414 -4.07 29.71 0.18
CA ILE A 414 -3.45 29.11 -1.00
C ILE A 414 -3.73 29.90 -2.30
N GLU A 415 -4.96 30.39 -2.50
CA GLU A 415 -5.38 31.24 -3.63
C GLU A 415 -4.62 32.58 -3.72
N LYS A 416 -3.79 32.93 -2.71
CA LYS A 416 -2.91 34.10 -2.69
C LYS A 416 -1.42 33.75 -2.82
N GLU A 417 -1.06 32.46 -2.78
CA GLU A 417 0.33 32.03 -2.80
C GLU A 417 0.89 32.04 -4.23
N PRO A 418 2.12 32.56 -4.47
CA PRO A 418 2.71 32.61 -5.80
C PRO A 418 2.83 31.23 -6.44
N GLY A 419 2.28 31.08 -7.65
CA GLY A 419 2.26 29.82 -8.40
C GLY A 419 0.96 29.03 -8.29
N PHE A 420 0.00 29.45 -7.46
CA PHE A 420 -1.38 28.97 -7.57
C PHE A 420 -2.09 29.63 -8.77
N ALA A 421 -2.85 28.84 -9.53
CA ALA A 421 -3.65 29.30 -10.68
C ALA A 421 -4.83 28.35 -10.95
N GLU A 422 -6.07 28.82 -10.81
CA GLU A 422 -7.29 27.99 -10.92
C GLU A 422 -7.55 27.51 -12.36
N GLU A 423 -7.17 28.31 -13.36
CA GLU A 423 -7.20 27.99 -14.79
C GLU A 423 -6.14 26.96 -15.25
N THR A 424 -5.28 26.53 -14.32
CA THR A 424 -4.42 25.36 -14.49
C THR A 424 -5.09 24.12 -13.86
N LEU A 425 -4.32 23.19 -13.30
CA LEU A 425 -4.83 22.12 -12.45
C LEU A 425 -4.31 22.39 -11.04
N PRO A 426 -5.15 22.88 -10.09
CA PRO A 426 -4.71 23.25 -8.73
C PRO A 426 -3.92 22.16 -7.98
N LEU A 427 -4.13 20.89 -8.32
CA LEU A 427 -3.37 19.75 -7.79
C LEU A 427 -1.85 19.87 -8.01
N LEU A 428 -1.43 20.51 -9.11
CA LEU A 428 -0.02 20.71 -9.47
C LEU A 428 0.70 21.72 -8.57
N TYR A 429 -0.03 22.63 -7.91
CA TYR A 429 0.54 23.58 -6.95
C TYR A 429 1.30 22.85 -5.83
N PHE A 430 0.80 21.70 -5.39
CA PHE A 430 1.41 20.92 -4.32
C PHE A 430 2.63 20.10 -4.76
N ALA A 431 2.96 20.03 -6.05
CA ALA A 431 4.00 19.12 -6.55
C ALA A 431 5.38 19.29 -5.87
N PRO A 432 5.91 20.52 -5.64
CA PRO A 432 7.17 20.69 -4.91
C PRO A 432 7.09 20.16 -3.46
N LYS A 433 5.93 20.32 -2.81
CA LYS A 433 5.69 19.91 -1.41
C LYS A 433 5.53 18.39 -1.31
N VAL A 434 4.71 17.78 -2.17
CA VAL A 434 4.53 16.32 -2.25
C VAL A 434 5.87 15.64 -2.55
N ASN A 435 6.59 16.08 -3.58
CA ASN A 435 7.85 15.45 -3.97
C ASN A 435 8.88 15.50 -2.83
N LYS A 436 8.97 16.64 -2.12
CA LYS A 436 9.83 16.80 -0.93
C LYS A 436 9.42 15.84 0.19
N GLU A 437 8.17 15.87 0.62
CA GLU A 437 7.71 15.12 1.81
C GLU A 437 7.72 13.60 1.57
N VAL A 438 7.47 13.13 0.34
CA VAL A 438 7.69 11.73 -0.06
C VAL A 438 9.18 11.35 0.09
N THR A 439 10.08 12.15 -0.49
CA THR A 439 11.53 11.91 -0.44
C THR A 439 12.04 11.86 1.01
N ASP A 440 11.66 12.86 1.82
CA ASP A 440 12.03 12.92 3.23
C ASP A 440 11.39 11.79 4.04
N TYR A 441 10.13 11.41 3.80
CA TYR A 441 9.49 10.31 4.51
C TYR A 441 10.19 8.97 4.24
N VAL A 442 10.37 8.59 2.97
CA VAL A 442 10.98 7.30 2.60
C VAL A 442 12.42 7.19 3.12
N LYS A 443 13.18 8.29 3.03
CA LYS A 443 14.53 8.37 3.59
C LYS A 443 14.53 8.21 5.12
N ASN A 444 13.64 8.88 5.84
CA ASN A 444 13.59 8.81 7.31
C ASN A 444 12.93 7.53 7.85
N ARG A 445 12.03 6.89 7.08
CA ARG A 445 11.32 5.65 7.46
C ARG A 445 12.14 4.40 7.19
N TRP A 446 12.82 4.35 6.04
CA TRP A 446 13.44 3.12 5.52
C TRP A 446 14.89 3.28 5.02
N ASN A 447 15.47 4.48 5.12
CA ASN A 447 16.79 4.81 4.54
C ASN A 447 16.89 4.46 3.03
N ALA A 448 15.76 4.59 2.32
CA ALA A 448 15.64 4.36 0.89
C ALA A 448 15.46 5.70 0.13
N VAL A 449 15.30 5.61 -1.19
CA VAL A 449 15.09 6.77 -2.06
C VAL A 449 13.81 6.57 -2.87
N GLN A 450 12.96 7.59 -2.86
CA GLN A 450 11.83 7.76 -3.77
C GLN A 450 11.75 9.26 -4.09
N THR A 451 11.86 9.59 -5.36
CA THR A 451 11.95 10.94 -5.89
C THR A 451 10.84 11.11 -6.95
N PRO A 452 9.63 11.55 -6.57
CA PRO A 452 8.56 11.79 -7.52
C PRO A 452 8.93 12.91 -8.50
N LYS A 453 8.42 12.83 -9.75
CA LYS A 453 8.80 13.74 -10.84
C LYS A 453 7.58 14.26 -11.58
N LEU A 454 7.46 15.58 -11.68
CA LEU A 454 6.55 16.24 -12.63
C LEU A 454 7.31 16.51 -13.94
N LEU A 455 6.72 16.09 -15.06
CA LEU A 455 7.30 16.09 -16.40
C LEU A 455 6.32 16.70 -17.41
N GLY A 456 6.82 17.07 -18.58
CA GLY A 456 6.03 17.72 -19.64
C GLY A 456 5.70 19.19 -19.34
N VAL A 457 4.98 19.83 -20.26
CA VAL A 457 4.56 21.23 -20.14
C VAL A 457 3.09 21.39 -20.50
N SER A 458 2.39 22.24 -19.76
CA SER A 458 0.99 22.59 -20.07
C SER A 458 0.93 23.37 -21.38
N ALA A 459 0.00 23.02 -22.27
CA ALA A 459 -0.19 23.74 -23.52
C ALA A 459 -0.59 25.21 -23.29
N LYS A 460 -0.38 26.04 -24.32
CA LYS A 460 -1.14 27.27 -24.45
C LYS A 460 -2.63 26.91 -24.55
N ALA A 461 -3.46 27.60 -23.76
CA ALA A 461 -4.90 27.46 -23.76
C ALA A 461 -5.50 27.45 -25.19
N PRO A 462 -6.24 26.41 -25.60
CA PRO A 462 -7.12 26.50 -26.77
C PRO A 462 -8.28 27.47 -26.49
N ASP A 463 -8.82 28.09 -27.54
CA ASP A 463 -9.93 29.03 -27.40
C ASP A 463 -11.19 28.37 -26.84
N VAL A 464 -11.68 28.92 -25.73
CA VAL A 464 -12.75 28.32 -24.91
C VAL A 464 -14.11 28.75 -25.46
N ALA A 465 -14.73 27.88 -26.26
CA ALA A 465 -16.14 27.98 -26.62
C ALA A 465 -17.01 28.08 -25.36
N ALA A 466 -17.81 29.14 -25.24
CA ALA A 466 -18.48 29.49 -23.99
C ALA A 466 -19.62 28.51 -23.63
N ASP A 467 -20.37 28.04 -24.64
CA ASP A 467 -21.70 27.46 -24.46
C ASP A 467 -21.80 25.98 -24.90
N ALA A 468 -20.67 25.27 -25.00
CA ALA A 468 -20.69 23.85 -25.38
C ALA A 468 -21.35 23.00 -24.27
N PRO A 469 -22.31 22.11 -24.60
CA PRO A 469 -23.07 21.34 -23.61
C PRO A 469 -22.16 20.45 -22.75
N PRO A 470 -22.57 20.11 -21.52
CA PRO A 470 -21.83 19.16 -20.69
C PRO A 470 -21.70 17.80 -21.42
N PRO A 471 -20.56 17.11 -21.27
CA PRO A 471 -20.37 15.78 -21.83
C PRO A 471 -21.23 14.76 -21.07
N PRO A 472 -21.48 13.57 -21.63
CA PRO A 472 -22.17 12.52 -20.89
C PRO A 472 -21.42 12.16 -19.58
N PRO A 473 -22.13 11.69 -18.54
CA PRO A 473 -21.50 11.08 -17.37
C PRO A 473 -20.57 9.92 -17.79
N ILE A 474 -19.37 9.87 -17.24
CA ILE A 474 -18.37 8.88 -17.65
C ILE A 474 -18.82 7.49 -17.18
N LYS A 475 -18.73 6.50 -18.07
CA LYS A 475 -19.04 5.10 -17.77
C LYS A 475 -17.83 4.22 -18.05
N VAL A 476 -17.61 3.22 -17.20
CA VAL A 476 -16.70 2.10 -17.51
C VAL A 476 -17.24 1.37 -18.73
N VAL A 477 -16.37 1.08 -19.70
CA VAL A 477 -16.74 0.43 -20.96
C VAL A 477 -16.40 -1.06 -20.86
N GLU A 478 -17.43 -1.90 -20.81
CA GLU A 478 -17.30 -3.36 -20.79
C GLU A 478 -16.94 -3.87 -22.21
N PRO A 479 -15.75 -4.48 -22.41
CA PRO A 479 -15.16 -4.69 -23.73
C PRO A 479 -15.56 -6.04 -24.35
N LEU A 480 -16.84 -6.40 -24.26
CA LEU A 480 -17.31 -7.74 -24.60
C LEU A 480 -17.70 -7.87 -26.08
N GLY A 481 -17.27 -8.98 -26.69
CA GLY A 481 -17.71 -9.38 -28.03
C GLY A 481 -19.13 -9.95 -28.05
N SER A 482 -19.60 -10.35 -29.23
CA SER A 482 -20.93 -10.94 -29.43
C SER A 482 -21.07 -12.40 -29.01
N GLU A 483 -20.04 -13.01 -28.41
CA GLU A 483 -20.07 -14.41 -27.97
C GLU A 483 -20.70 -14.55 -26.58
N PRO A 484 -21.59 -15.54 -26.34
CA PRO A 484 -22.20 -15.74 -25.02
C PRO A 484 -21.18 -16.03 -23.93
N LEU A 485 -21.18 -15.21 -22.88
CA LEU A 485 -20.46 -15.49 -21.65
C LEU A 485 -21.16 -16.59 -20.84
N ALA A 486 -20.37 -17.27 -20.01
CA ALA A 486 -20.87 -18.11 -18.94
C ALA A 486 -21.56 -17.28 -17.84
N ASP A 487 -22.53 -17.89 -17.16
CA ASP A 487 -23.16 -17.29 -15.98
C ASP A 487 -22.13 -17.12 -14.86
N ALA A 488 -22.04 -15.93 -14.26
CA ALA A 488 -21.16 -15.67 -13.12
C ALA A 488 -21.41 -16.65 -11.96
N LYS A 489 -22.67 -17.06 -11.73
CA LYS A 489 -23.03 -18.05 -10.72
C LYS A 489 -22.44 -19.43 -11.01
N LEU A 490 -22.32 -19.84 -12.28
CA LEU A 490 -21.63 -21.07 -12.66
C LEU A 490 -20.13 -20.96 -12.34
N ILE A 491 -19.51 -19.81 -12.60
CA ILE A 491 -18.09 -19.59 -12.25
C ILE A 491 -17.89 -19.69 -10.73
N ASP A 492 -18.76 -19.05 -9.94
CA ASP A 492 -18.71 -19.12 -8.48
C ASP A 492 -18.98 -20.56 -7.96
N GLU A 493 -19.88 -21.32 -8.58
CA GLU A 493 -20.10 -22.73 -8.24
C GLU A 493 -18.88 -23.61 -8.54
N LEU A 494 -18.26 -23.46 -9.71
CA LEU A 494 -17.07 -24.23 -10.10
C LEU A 494 -15.84 -23.91 -9.23
N VAL A 495 -15.60 -22.63 -8.91
CA VAL A 495 -14.40 -22.23 -8.14
C VAL A 495 -14.53 -22.56 -6.65
N HIS A 496 -15.74 -22.46 -6.08
CA HIS A 496 -15.96 -22.71 -4.65
C HIS A 496 -16.31 -24.17 -4.31
N GLU A 497 -16.62 -25.04 -5.28
CA GLU A 497 -16.96 -26.46 -5.03
C GLU A 497 -15.92 -27.20 -4.17
N ILE A 498 -14.64 -27.04 -4.51
CA ILE A 498 -13.53 -27.60 -3.72
C ILE A 498 -13.10 -26.72 -2.53
N GLY A 499 -13.61 -25.49 -2.41
CA GLY A 499 -13.38 -24.62 -1.26
C GLY A 499 -11.90 -24.37 -0.91
N LEU A 500 -11.02 -24.26 -1.92
CA LEU A 500 -9.58 -24.01 -1.76
C LEU A 500 -9.11 -22.66 -2.35
N ASN A 501 -10.04 -21.76 -2.70
CA ASN A 501 -9.74 -20.46 -3.30
C ASN A 501 -10.71 -19.38 -2.79
N GLU A 502 -10.22 -18.14 -2.72
CA GLU A 502 -10.98 -16.95 -2.30
C GLU A 502 -11.43 -16.07 -3.49
N LEU A 503 -11.03 -16.41 -4.72
CA LEU A 503 -11.44 -15.69 -5.93
C LEU A 503 -12.84 -16.11 -6.40
N GLY A 504 -13.82 -15.22 -6.25
CA GLY A 504 -15.10 -15.34 -6.95
C GLY A 504 -15.06 -14.83 -8.39
N SER A 505 -16.19 -14.99 -9.10
CA SER A 505 -16.41 -14.57 -10.49
C SER A 505 -16.00 -13.11 -10.76
N GLN A 506 -16.27 -12.23 -9.81
CA GLN A 506 -15.97 -10.78 -9.88
C GLN A 506 -14.46 -10.46 -9.86
N SER A 507 -13.63 -11.41 -9.39
CA SER A 507 -12.16 -11.27 -9.32
C SER A 507 -11.43 -11.96 -10.47
N LEU A 508 -12.17 -12.52 -11.43
CA LEU A 508 -11.67 -13.27 -12.58
C LEU A 508 -12.00 -12.53 -13.90
N PRO A 509 -11.32 -12.83 -15.01
CA PRO A 509 -11.78 -12.41 -16.32
C PRO A 509 -13.10 -13.14 -16.69
N PRO A 510 -13.93 -12.57 -17.58
CA PRO A 510 -15.12 -13.26 -18.08
C PRO A 510 -14.74 -14.49 -18.91
N PHE A 511 -15.53 -15.56 -18.79
CA PHE A 511 -15.34 -16.82 -19.52
C PHE A 511 -16.46 -17.03 -20.55
N PHE A 512 -16.16 -17.59 -21.71
CA PHE A 512 -17.16 -17.94 -22.73
C PHE A 512 -17.91 -19.22 -22.33
N ALA A 513 -19.24 -19.24 -22.51
CA ALA A 513 -20.08 -20.38 -22.11
C ALA A 513 -19.59 -21.70 -22.73
N LYS A 514 -19.19 -21.66 -24.00
CA LYS A 514 -18.67 -22.78 -24.78
C LYS A 514 -17.43 -23.46 -24.17
N ALA A 515 -16.58 -22.71 -23.46
CA ALA A 515 -15.41 -23.29 -22.79
C ALA A 515 -15.79 -24.17 -21.59
N LEU A 516 -17.00 -23.97 -21.03
CA LEU A 516 -17.48 -24.65 -19.82
C LEU A 516 -18.54 -25.73 -20.08
N GLU A 517 -18.99 -25.92 -21.33
CA GLU A 517 -19.85 -27.04 -21.72
C GLU A 517 -19.31 -28.42 -21.25
N PRO A 518 -17.99 -28.74 -21.33
CA PRO A 518 -17.46 -30.03 -20.89
C PRO A 518 -17.38 -30.24 -19.35
N TYR A 519 -17.81 -29.27 -18.54
CA TYR A 519 -17.64 -29.23 -17.09
C TYR A 519 -18.98 -29.23 -16.32
N GLN A 520 -20.09 -29.39 -17.05
CA GLN A 520 -21.48 -29.31 -16.58
C GLN A 520 -22.24 -30.60 -16.91
N THR A 521 -21.57 -31.75 -16.93
CA THR A 521 -22.18 -33.01 -17.35
C THR A 521 -23.07 -33.61 -16.25
N PRO A 522 -24.09 -34.42 -16.59
CA PRO A 522 -24.85 -35.15 -15.57
C PRO A 522 -24.00 -36.07 -14.69
N ALA A 523 -22.85 -36.55 -15.22
CA ALA A 523 -21.90 -37.36 -14.47
C ALA A 523 -21.17 -36.55 -13.37
N ASP A 524 -21.08 -35.22 -13.48
CA ASP A 524 -20.52 -34.36 -12.43
C ASP A 524 -21.47 -34.26 -11.21
N GLN A 525 -22.76 -34.55 -11.40
CA GLN A 525 -23.81 -34.47 -10.38
C GLN A 525 -24.11 -35.82 -9.69
N ASP A 526 -23.38 -36.90 -10.01
CA ASP A 526 -23.60 -38.23 -9.41
C ASP A 526 -23.23 -38.23 -7.91
N SER A 527 -24.24 -38.32 -7.05
CA SER A 527 -24.13 -38.26 -5.60
C SER A 527 -23.74 -39.59 -4.93
N SER A 528 -23.14 -40.52 -5.68
CA SER A 528 -22.58 -41.80 -5.21
C SER A 528 -21.05 -41.76 -5.23
N PRO A 529 -20.38 -41.32 -4.16
CA PRO A 529 -18.92 -41.15 -4.18
C PRO A 529 -18.18 -42.49 -4.34
N GLU A 530 -18.75 -43.59 -3.87
CA GLU A 530 -18.21 -44.95 -3.95
C GLU A 530 -18.00 -45.46 -5.39
N LYS A 531 -18.67 -44.86 -6.39
CA LYS A 531 -18.47 -45.19 -7.81
C LYS A 531 -17.24 -44.49 -8.41
N HIS A 532 -16.72 -43.45 -7.76
CA HIS A 532 -15.73 -42.53 -8.33
C HIS A 532 -14.53 -42.35 -7.38
N PRO A 533 -13.58 -43.31 -7.32
CA PRO A 533 -12.45 -43.29 -6.37
C PRO A 533 -11.61 -42.01 -6.40
N LEU A 534 -11.39 -41.46 -7.60
CA LEU A 534 -10.69 -40.18 -7.82
C LEU A 534 -11.33 -39.02 -7.06
N ARG A 535 -12.66 -38.88 -7.16
CA ARG A 535 -13.43 -37.81 -6.50
C ARG A 535 -13.43 -37.97 -5.00
N MET A 536 -13.58 -39.21 -4.52
CA MET A 536 -13.54 -39.54 -3.10
C MET A 536 -12.22 -39.11 -2.44
N VAL A 537 -11.07 -39.44 -3.04
CA VAL A 537 -9.78 -39.01 -2.47
C VAL A 537 -9.53 -37.51 -2.67
N THR A 538 -10.03 -36.91 -3.75
CA THR A 538 -9.98 -35.45 -3.96
C THR A 538 -10.72 -34.70 -2.84
N LEU A 539 -11.93 -35.14 -2.49
CA LEU A 539 -12.73 -34.56 -1.41
C LEU A 539 -12.17 -34.88 -0.01
N GLU A 540 -11.58 -36.06 0.21
CA GLU A 540 -10.83 -36.35 1.44
C GLU A 540 -9.62 -35.40 1.59
N ALA A 541 -8.88 -35.18 0.51
CA ALA A 541 -7.72 -34.29 0.48
C ALA A 541 -8.10 -32.82 0.71
N VAL A 542 -9.16 -32.32 0.06
CA VAL A 542 -9.75 -30.99 0.36
C VAL A 542 -10.05 -30.84 1.85
N LYS A 543 -10.77 -31.82 2.43
CA LYS A 543 -11.16 -31.78 3.85
C LYS A 543 -9.94 -31.83 4.78
N ARG A 544 -8.93 -32.66 4.48
CA ARG A 544 -7.68 -32.72 5.25
C ARG A 544 -6.88 -31.43 5.12
N LEU A 545 -6.80 -30.84 3.94
CA LEU A 545 -6.08 -29.59 3.69
C LEU A 545 -6.70 -28.42 4.47
N GLN A 546 -8.02 -28.27 4.44
CA GLN A 546 -8.75 -27.25 5.21
C GLN A 546 -8.61 -27.43 6.73
N ASP A 547 -8.50 -28.68 7.21
CA ASP A 547 -8.26 -28.97 8.64
C ASP A 547 -6.80 -28.70 9.05
N ILE A 548 -5.83 -29.10 8.22
CA ILE A 548 -4.41 -28.80 8.41
C ILE A 548 -4.18 -27.28 8.38
N GLU A 549 -4.84 -26.53 7.50
CA GLU A 549 -4.83 -25.07 7.48
C GLU A 549 -5.31 -24.47 8.82
N LYS A 550 -6.48 -24.90 9.32
CA LYS A 550 -7.03 -24.43 10.60
C LYS A 550 -6.12 -24.76 11.79
N ARG A 551 -5.34 -25.84 11.70
CA ARG A 551 -4.39 -26.25 12.74
C ARG A 551 -3.00 -25.62 12.58
N PHE A 552 -2.59 -25.19 11.38
CA PHE A 552 -1.27 -24.65 11.09
C PHE A 552 -1.11 -23.21 11.57
N ASN A 553 -0.77 -23.04 12.85
CA ASN A 553 -0.52 -21.74 13.46
C ASN A 553 0.86 -21.20 13.06
N ALA A 554 0.99 -20.81 11.79
CA ALA A 554 2.16 -20.13 11.26
C ALA A 554 2.21 -18.68 11.78
N GLU A 555 2.91 -18.48 12.90
CA GLU A 555 3.10 -17.17 13.51
C GLU A 555 3.88 -16.26 12.56
N LYS A 556 3.17 -15.34 11.89
CA LYS A 556 3.75 -14.39 10.92
C LYS A 556 4.77 -13.43 11.54
N GLY A 557 4.75 -13.24 12.86
CA GLY A 557 5.67 -12.36 13.57
C GLY A 557 6.24 -13.04 14.82
N ILE A 558 7.56 -13.07 14.92
CA ILE A 558 8.32 -13.66 16.03
C ILE A 558 9.02 -12.53 16.77
N LYS A 559 8.60 -12.25 18.00
CA LYS A 559 9.28 -11.31 18.90
C LYS A 559 10.64 -11.86 19.33
N ALA A 560 11.63 -10.99 19.47
CA ALA A 560 12.91 -11.33 20.08
C ALA A 560 12.75 -11.46 21.61
N GLU A 561 13.45 -12.42 22.20
CA GLU A 561 13.53 -12.61 23.64
C GLU A 561 14.89 -12.13 24.16
N ALA A 562 14.92 -11.56 25.37
CA ALA A 562 16.18 -11.09 25.99
C ALA A 562 17.14 -12.22 26.39
N ASN A 563 16.69 -13.48 26.35
CA ASN A 563 17.45 -14.67 26.72
C ASN A 563 17.47 -15.67 25.56
N ASP A 564 18.63 -15.78 24.90
CA ASP A 564 18.88 -16.66 23.75
C ASP A 564 18.53 -18.14 24.00
N ALA A 565 18.73 -18.66 25.23
CA ALA A 565 18.38 -20.03 25.56
C ALA A 565 16.86 -20.24 25.71
N GLN A 566 16.15 -19.23 26.23
CA GLN A 566 14.67 -19.23 26.27
C GLN A 566 14.09 -19.08 24.86
N PHE A 567 14.67 -18.21 24.03
CA PHE A 567 14.31 -18.05 22.62
C PHE A 567 14.45 -19.36 21.85
N LYS A 568 15.63 -19.98 21.87
CA LYS A 568 15.90 -21.23 21.15
C LYS A 568 14.96 -22.36 21.58
N LYS A 569 14.58 -22.40 22.87
CA LYS A 569 13.60 -23.38 23.39
C LYS A 569 12.16 -23.09 22.92
N SER A 570 11.72 -21.84 22.88
CA SER A 570 10.36 -21.49 22.40
C SER A 570 10.22 -21.71 20.89
N ILE A 571 11.28 -21.45 20.11
CA ILE A 571 11.32 -21.78 18.68
C ILE A 571 11.33 -23.31 18.46
N GLU A 572 12.08 -24.08 19.24
CA GLU A 572 12.08 -25.55 19.16
C GLU A 572 10.70 -26.16 19.45
N GLN A 573 9.94 -25.61 20.41
CA GLN A 573 8.56 -26.01 20.66
C GLN A 573 7.65 -25.75 19.44
N LYS A 574 7.80 -24.59 18.78
CA LYS A 574 7.04 -24.25 17.55
C LYS A 574 7.35 -25.19 16.37
N GLN A 575 8.55 -25.78 16.29
CA GLN A 575 8.91 -26.74 15.25
C GLN A 575 8.18 -28.11 15.35
N GLN A 576 7.58 -28.44 16.51
CA GLN A 576 6.91 -29.73 16.69
C GLN A 576 5.60 -29.88 15.89
N GLN A 577 4.89 -28.78 15.64
CA GLN A 577 3.64 -28.81 14.87
C GLN A 577 3.87 -29.00 13.36
N PRO A 578 4.76 -28.24 12.68
CA PRO A 578 5.10 -28.46 11.27
C PRO A 578 5.46 -29.91 10.93
N ALA A 579 6.25 -30.58 11.77
CA ALA A 579 6.65 -31.98 11.54
C ALA A 579 5.46 -32.94 11.49
N LYS A 580 4.49 -32.80 12.42
CA LYS A 580 3.27 -33.62 12.46
C LYS A 580 2.36 -33.35 11.26
N LEU A 581 2.16 -32.08 10.93
CA LEU A 581 1.30 -31.69 9.79
C LEU A 581 1.89 -32.11 8.44
N ASN A 582 3.23 -32.17 8.30
CA ASN A 582 3.88 -32.72 7.12
C ASN A 582 3.59 -34.23 6.95
N GLN A 583 3.69 -35.03 8.03
CA GLN A 583 3.33 -36.45 7.98
C GLN A 583 1.86 -36.64 7.58
N GLU A 584 0.95 -35.84 8.16
CA GLU A 584 -0.48 -35.92 7.82
C GLU A 584 -0.79 -35.52 6.37
N LEU A 585 0.06 -34.72 5.71
CA LEU A 585 -0.04 -34.46 4.26
C LEU A 585 0.49 -35.63 3.44
N GLU A 586 1.59 -36.26 3.87
CA GLU A 586 2.17 -37.43 3.21
C GLU A 586 1.16 -38.59 3.11
N GLU A 587 0.51 -38.95 4.23
CA GLU A 587 -0.49 -40.04 4.31
C GLU A 587 -1.66 -39.89 3.32
N ILE A 588 -2.12 -38.67 3.04
CA ILE A 588 -3.23 -38.41 2.10
C ILE A 588 -2.72 -38.16 0.66
N MET A 589 -1.51 -37.63 0.49
CA MET A 589 -0.89 -37.53 -0.83
C MET A 589 -0.59 -38.92 -1.41
N GLU A 590 -0.17 -39.89 -0.60
CA GLU A 590 0.00 -41.29 -1.03
C GLU A 590 -1.32 -41.89 -1.56
N LYS A 591 -2.44 -41.63 -0.89
CA LYS A 591 -3.77 -42.02 -1.39
C LYS A 591 -4.11 -41.37 -2.74
N MET A 592 -3.82 -40.07 -2.90
CA MET A 592 -4.05 -39.38 -4.17
C MET A 592 -3.18 -39.96 -5.29
N GLU A 593 -1.90 -40.24 -5.03
CA GLU A 593 -1.00 -40.86 -6.00
C GLU A 593 -1.46 -42.27 -6.40
N ALA A 594 -2.00 -43.06 -5.46
CA ALA A 594 -2.60 -44.36 -5.76
C ALA A 594 -3.85 -44.27 -6.67
N ALA A 595 -4.66 -43.22 -6.53
CA ALA A 595 -5.85 -42.99 -7.36
C ALA A 595 -5.56 -42.34 -8.72
N ALA A 596 -4.33 -41.85 -8.96
CA ALA A 596 -4.00 -41.09 -10.18
C ALA A 596 -4.23 -41.88 -11.48
N GLY A 597 -4.21 -43.21 -11.43
CA GLY A 597 -4.53 -44.10 -12.57
C GLY A 597 -6.00 -44.07 -13.01
N ASP A 598 -6.90 -43.44 -12.24
CA ASP A 598 -8.30 -43.23 -12.61
C ASP A 598 -8.57 -41.84 -13.22
N ARG A 599 -7.58 -40.92 -13.25
CA ARG A 599 -7.74 -39.54 -13.76
C ARG A 599 -8.44 -39.48 -15.11
N GLU A 600 -7.89 -40.18 -16.11
CA GLU A 600 -8.39 -40.15 -17.50
C GLU A 600 -9.77 -40.81 -17.68
N LYS A 601 -10.32 -41.45 -16.65
CA LYS A 601 -11.64 -42.13 -16.67
C LYS A 601 -12.76 -41.21 -16.18
N ASP A 602 -12.44 -40.12 -15.49
CA ASP A 602 -13.40 -39.17 -14.93
C ASP A 602 -13.58 -37.94 -15.85
N THR A 603 -14.53 -37.05 -15.52
CA THR A 603 -14.89 -35.87 -16.31
C THR A 603 -13.77 -34.81 -16.32
N LYS A 604 -13.83 -33.86 -17.26
CA LYS A 604 -12.86 -32.76 -17.31
C LYS A 604 -12.86 -31.87 -16.06
N ARG A 605 -14.01 -31.76 -15.37
CA ARG A 605 -14.15 -31.10 -14.06
C ARG A 605 -13.37 -31.83 -12.97
N TRP A 606 -13.53 -33.15 -12.86
CA TRP A 606 -12.86 -33.93 -11.83
C TRP A 606 -11.38 -34.20 -12.12
N GLN A 607 -10.98 -34.24 -13.39
CA GLN A 607 -9.56 -34.17 -13.79
C GLN A 607 -8.90 -32.86 -13.32
N ALA A 608 -9.56 -31.72 -13.54
CA ALA A 608 -9.06 -30.42 -13.10
C ALA A 608 -9.01 -30.29 -11.57
N HIS A 609 -10.03 -30.78 -10.86
CA HIS A 609 -10.06 -30.78 -9.39
C HIS A 609 -8.99 -31.68 -8.78
N PHE A 610 -8.84 -32.92 -9.24
CA PHE A 610 -7.81 -33.83 -8.73
C PHE A 610 -6.40 -33.22 -8.88
N ASP A 611 -6.08 -32.71 -10.08
CA ASP A 611 -4.80 -32.07 -10.35
C ASP A 611 -4.58 -30.84 -9.47
N TYR A 612 -5.56 -29.92 -9.44
CA TYR A 612 -5.42 -28.66 -8.69
C TYR A 612 -5.31 -28.91 -7.18
N VAL A 613 -6.15 -29.78 -6.61
CA VAL A 613 -6.04 -30.17 -5.19
C VAL A 613 -4.66 -30.76 -4.90
N PHE A 614 -4.12 -31.60 -5.79
CA PHE A 614 -2.75 -32.12 -5.63
C PHE A 614 -1.68 -31.02 -5.63
N THR A 615 -1.84 -29.97 -6.46
CA THR A 615 -0.94 -28.80 -6.42
C THR A 615 -1.03 -28.00 -5.12
N GLN A 616 -2.22 -27.89 -4.53
CA GLN A 616 -2.41 -27.24 -3.23
C GLN A 616 -1.83 -28.05 -2.07
N MET A 617 -1.90 -29.39 -2.14
CA MET A 617 -1.25 -30.29 -1.18
C MET A 617 0.27 -30.14 -1.22
N LEU A 618 0.87 -30.10 -2.41
CA LEU A 618 2.29 -29.76 -2.60
C LEU A 618 2.62 -28.37 -2.03
N ALA A 619 1.83 -27.35 -2.36
CA ALA A 619 2.07 -25.98 -1.89
C ALA A 619 2.03 -25.86 -0.36
N ARG A 620 1.05 -26.52 0.30
CA ARG A 620 0.96 -26.56 1.78
C ARG A 620 2.15 -27.28 2.41
N ARG A 621 2.59 -28.41 1.84
CA ARG A 621 3.76 -29.17 2.31
C ARG A 621 5.04 -28.35 2.20
N ILE A 622 5.22 -27.64 1.09
CA ILE A 622 6.32 -26.68 0.88
C ILE A 622 6.28 -25.57 1.94
N ALA A 623 5.13 -24.90 2.12
CA ALA A 623 4.97 -23.80 3.09
C ALA A 623 5.26 -24.24 4.53
N ILE A 624 4.77 -25.41 4.95
CA ILE A 624 5.05 -26.02 6.27
C ILE A 624 6.56 -26.25 6.45
N MET A 625 7.24 -26.79 5.44
CA MET A 625 8.67 -27.13 5.53
C MET A 625 9.59 -25.92 5.40
N GLU A 626 9.26 -24.91 4.59
CA GLU A 626 10.01 -23.64 4.54
C GLU A 626 9.81 -22.83 5.84
N TYR A 627 8.62 -22.86 6.46
CA TYR A 627 8.37 -22.26 7.78
C TYR A 627 9.18 -22.98 8.87
N ASN A 628 9.20 -24.32 8.86
CA ASN A 628 10.02 -25.12 9.76
C ASN A 628 11.53 -24.83 9.60
N PHE A 629 12.00 -24.61 8.38
CA PHE A 629 13.37 -24.17 8.10
C PHE A 629 13.65 -22.76 8.61
N VAL A 630 12.72 -21.82 8.45
CA VAL A 630 12.85 -20.46 9.02
C VAL A 630 12.97 -20.52 10.55
N LEU A 631 12.12 -21.29 11.23
CA LEU A 631 12.24 -21.51 12.67
C LEU A 631 13.58 -22.16 13.04
N GLY A 632 13.88 -23.33 12.49
CA GLY A 632 15.06 -24.12 12.88
C GLY A 632 16.40 -23.50 12.50
N ASN A 633 16.49 -22.91 11.31
CA ASN A 633 17.75 -22.40 10.78
C ASN A 633 17.85 -20.89 11.00
N LYS A 634 16.90 -20.10 10.48
CA LYS A 634 17.01 -18.62 10.48
C LYS A 634 16.81 -17.97 11.83
N LEU A 635 16.04 -18.57 12.73
CA LEU A 635 15.79 -18.03 14.06
C LEU A 635 16.55 -18.81 15.14
N ARG A 636 16.41 -20.14 15.22
CA ARG A 636 17.01 -20.94 16.30
C ARG A 636 18.52 -21.19 16.14
N LYS A 637 19.00 -21.48 14.94
CA LYS A 637 20.43 -21.79 14.70
C LYS A 637 21.26 -20.53 14.47
N ASP A 638 20.83 -19.67 13.54
CA ASP A 638 21.55 -18.47 13.15
C ASP A 638 21.47 -17.37 14.25
N SER A 639 20.47 -17.42 15.13
CA SER A 639 20.18 -16.50 16.25
C SER A 639 20.48 -15.01 15.94
N PRO A 640 19.74 -14.42 14.99
CA PRO A 640 19.94 -13.03 14.58
C PRO A 640 19.65 -12.05 15.72
N MET A 641 20.32 -10.90 15.68
CA MET A 641 20.00 -9.75 16.54
C MET A 641 19.03 -8.80 15.83
N VAL A 642 18.20 -8.10 16.60
CA VAL A 642 17.40 -6.97 16.11
C VAL A 642 18.32 -5.74 16.10
N MET A 643 18.53 -5.15 14.91
CA MET A 643 19.52 -4.10 14.67
C MET A 643 18.91 -2.69 14.60
N ASN A 644 17.63 -2.56 14.23
CA ASN A 644 16.91 -1.28 14.20
C ASN A 644 16.18 -1.04 15.53
N PRO A 645 16.46 0.04 16.28
CA PRO A 645 15.77 0.36 17.53
C PRO A 645 14.25 0.59 17.45
N GLN A 646 13.66 0.67 16.24
CA GLN A 646 12.21 0.73 16.03
C GLN A 646 11.54 -0.65 16.01
N ASN A 647 12.33 -1.72 15.86
CA ASN A 647 11.89 -3.11 15.74
C ASN A 647 12.00 -3.84 17.09
N ASN A 648 11.35 -5.00 17.19
CA ASN A 648 11.39 -5.86 18.39
C ASN A 648 11.39 -7.36 18.04
N GLY A 649 11.63 -7.72 16.78
CA GLY A 649 11.60 -9.09 16.29
C GLY A 649 11.66 -9.15 14.77
N TRP A 650 11.03 -10.18 14.20
CA TRP A 650 11.03 -10.44 12.77
C TRP A 650 9.64 -10.86 12.28
N LEU A 651 9.26 -10.38 11.09
CA LEU A 651 8.17 -10.96 10.31
C LEU A 651 8.72 -12.11 9.45
N ILE A 652 7.95 -13.18 9.33
CA ILE A 652 8.20 -14.27 8.37
C ILE A 652 7.47 -13.91 7.08
N VAL A 653 8.22 -13.65 6.01
CA VAL A 653 7.73 -13.07 4.75
C VAL A 653 8.09 -13.95 3.54
N PRO A 654 7.28 -13.94 2.47
CA PRO A 654 7.54 -14.71 1.27
C PRO A 654 8.71 -14.15 0.44
N GLN A 655 9.40 -15.06 -0.24
CA GLN A 655 10.49 -14.81 -1.18
C GLN A 655 10.45 -15.85 -2.32
N GLU A 656 10.95 -15.45 -3.50
CA GLU A 656 11.16 -16.33 -4.66
C GLU A 656 11.93 -17.62 -4.30
N ARG A 657 12.99 -17.48 -3.48
CA ARG A 657 13.95 -18.56 -3.27
C ARG A 657 13.55 -19.53 -2.16
N LEU A 658 13.05 -20.69 -2.56
CA LEU A 658 13.00 -21.90 -1.73
C LEU A 658 14.38 -22.25 -1.16
N GLN A 659 14.43 -22.58 0.13
CA GLN A 659 15.66 -22.76 0.91
C GLN A 659 16.18 -24.20 0.90
N GLN A 660 15.30 -25.19 0.95
CA GLN A 660 15.68 -26.62 1.05
C GLN A 660 15.81 -27.29 -0.33
N LYS A 661 16.33 -28.52 -0.37
CA LYS A 661 16.38 -29.31 -1.61
C LYS A 661 14.98 -29.82 -1.95
N ASP A 662 14.37 -30.54 -1.02
CA ASP A 662 13.17 -31.35 -1.30
C ASP A 662 11.96 -30.46 -1.58
N THR A 663 11.89 -29.25 -0.99
CA THR A 663 10.89 -28.24 -1.33
C THR A 663 11.00 -27.74 -2.78
N ARG A 664 12.21 -27.71 -3.38
CA ARG A 664 12.40 -27.41 -4.82
C ARG A 664 11.99 -28.58 -5.71
N ASP A 665 12.23 -29.82 -5.28
CA ASP A 665 11.82 -31.01 -6.03
C ASP A 665 10.29 -31.16 -6.03
N TRP A 666 9.64 -30.85 -4.90
CA TRP A 666 8.18 -30.75 -4.79
C TRP A 666 7.62 -29.59 -5.62
N GLU A 667 8.28 -28.43 -5.62
CA GLU A 667 7.85 -27.29 -6.44
C GLU A 667 7.97 -27.61 -7.93
N LYS A 668 9.02 -28.31 -8.37
CA LYS A 668 9.14 -28.79 -9.75
C LYS A 668 7.95 -29.70 -10.12
N LYS A 669 7.57 -30.64 -9.25
CA LYS A 669 6.37 -31.48 -9.45
C LYS A 669 5.08 -30.65 -9.47
N ARG A 670 4.98 -29.59 -8.65
CA ARG A 670 3.83 -28.67 -8.62
C ARG A 670 3.71 -27.91 -9.95
N GLN A 671 4.80 -27.31 -10.41
CA GLN A 671 4.90 -26.56 -11.67
C GLN A 671 4.53 -27.44 -12.87
N GLU A 672 4.99 -28.70 -12.92
CA GLU A 672 4.66 -29.67 -13.97
C GLU A 672 3.15 -30.01 -14.03
N ILE A 673 2.47 -30.09 -12.88
CA ILE A 673 1.02 -30.32 -12.82
C ILE A 673 0.24 -29.04 -13.13
N LEU A 674 0.70 -27.87 -12.68
CA LEU A 674 0.10 -26.58 -13.05
C LEU A 674 0.16 -26.34 -14.57
N ASP A 675 1.29 -26.65 -15.21
CA ASP A 675 1.40 -26.59 -16.68
C ASP A 675 0.49 -27.60 -17.40
N ARG A 676 0.21 -28.77 -16.80
CA ARG A 676 -0.82 -29.68 -17.31
C ARG A 676 -2.21 -29.06 -17.22
N ILE A 677 -2.57 -28.45 -16.08
CA ILE A 677 -3.89 -27.81 -15.89
C ILE A 677 -4.09 -26.69 -16.93
N ILE A 678 -3.10 -25.81 -17.09
CA ILE A 678 -3.12 -24.69 -18.04
C ILE A 678 -3.28 -25.20 -19.49
N LYS A 679 -2.66 -26.32 -19.84
CA LYS A 679 -2.71 -26.91 -21.18
C LYS A 679 -4.00 -27.68 -21.46
N GLU A 680 -4.56 -28.38 -20.47
CA GLU A 680 -5.72 -29.27 -20.65
C GLU A 680 -7.08 -28.61 -20.39
N HIS A 681 -7.09 -27.46 -19.71
CA HIS A 681 -8.31 -26.73 -19.35
C HIS A 681 -8.28 -25.23 -19.78
N PRO A 682 -7.86 -24.89 -21.02
CA PRO A 682 -7.73 -23.49 -21.45
C PRO A 682 -9.07 -22.76 -21.51
N GLY A 683 -9.08 -21.46 -21.21
CA GLY A 683 -10.28 -20.63 -21.23
C GLY A 683 -11.27 -20.93 -20.08
N THR A 684 -10.77 -21.51 -18.98
CA THR A 684 -11.56 -21.89 -17.80
C THR A 684 -10.98 -21.28 -16.52
N PRO A 685 -11.72 -21.25 -15.39
CA PRO A 685 -11.18 -20.80 -14.11
C PRO A 685 -9.91 -21.55 -13.68
N TRP A 686 -9.82 -22.86 -13.95
CA TRP A 686 -8.64 -23.65 -13.58
C TRP A 686 -7.37 -23.21 -14.31
N GLU A 687 -7.43 -22.72 -15.56
CA GLU A 687 -6.26 -22.12 -16.23
C GLU A 687 -5.79 -20.86 -15.51
N ILE A 688 -6.72 -19.95 -15.20
CA ILE A 688 -6.41 -18.66 -14.57
C ILE A 688 -5.83 -18.87 -13.16
N ILE A 689 -6.43 -19.76 -12.38
CA ILE A 689 -5.97 -20.08 -11.02
C ILE A 689 -4.63 -20.84 -11.09
N ALA A 690 -4.44 -21.77 -12.02
CA ALA A 690 -3.16 -22.46 -12.17
C ALA A 690 -2.03 -21.51 -12.62
N ARG A 691 -2.28 -20.56 -13.54
CA ARG A 691 -1.30 -19.50 -13.90
C ARG A 691 -0.94 -18.63 -12.68
N ARG A 692 -1.93 -18.22 -11.88
CA ARG A 692 -1.76 -17.44 -10.64
C ARG A 692 -0.89 -18.14 -9.61
N ASP A 693 -1.13 -19.43 -9.42
CA ASP A 693 -0.42 -20.23 -8.42
C ASP A 693 0.95 -20.68 -8.91
N LYS A 694 1.14 -20.79 -10.23
CA LYS A 694 2.45 -21.00 -10.86
C LYS A 694 3.39 -19.82 -10.64
N SER A 695 2.86 -18.59 -10.67
CA SER A 695 3.64 -17.39 -10.36
C SER A 695 3.74 -17.05 -8.86
N THR A 696 3.11 -17.83 -7.98
CA THR A 696 3.20 -17.65 -6.52
C THR A 696 4.47 -18.25 -5.93
N TYR A 697 5.23 -17.40 -5.23
CA TYR A 697 6.45 -17.77 -4.52
C TYR A 697 6.13 -18.45 -3.19
N LEU A 698 6.74 -19.62 -2.96
CA LEU A 698 6.53 -20.44 -1.75
C LEU A 698 7.75 -20.48 -0.80
N GLY A 699 8.85 -19.80 -1.13
CA GLY A 699 9.98 -19.66 -0.22
C GLY A 699 9.67 -18.69 0.92
N LEU A 700 10.23 -18.92 2.11
CA LEU A 700 10.05 -18.05 3.27
C LEU A 700 11.39 -17.53 3.81
N THR A 701 11.43 -16.29 4.26
CA THR A 701 12.57 -15.66 4.96
C THR A 701 12.07 -14.89 6.18
N ILE A 702 13.01 -14.39 6.99
CA ILE A 702 12.75 -13.37 8.00
C ILE A 702 13.08 -11.98 7.46
N GLN A 703 12.28 -10.99 7.83
CA GLN A 703 12.53 -9.56 7.68
C GLN A 703 12.45 -8.92 9.07
N GLU A 704 13.43 -8.13 9.45
CA GLU A 704 13.45 -7.47 10.76
C GLU A 704 12.37 -6.38 10.82
N ALA A 705 11.53 -6.42 11.86
CA ALA A 705 10.28 -5.67 11.93
C ALA A 705 9.82 -5.40 13.38
N LYS A 706 8.84 -4.51 13.52
CA LYS A 706 8.04 -4.39 14.73
C LYS A 706 6.88 -5.39 14.66
N VAL A 707 6.87 -6.32 15.59
CA VAL A 707 5.82 -7.30 15.85
C VAL A 707 4.97 -6.81 17.03
N ASP A 708 3.65 -6.73 16.83
CA ASP A 708 2.70 -6.23 17.84
C ASP A 708 2.44 -7.20 18.99
#